data_AF-A0A316P7T3-F1
#
_entry.id   AF-A0A316P7T3-F1
#
_cell.length_a   1.000
_cell.length_b   1.000
_cell.length_c   1.000
_cell.angle_alpha   90.00
_cell.angle_beta   90.00
_cell.angle_gamma   90.00
#
_symmetry.space_group_name_H-M   'P 1'
#
loop_
_entity.id
_entity.type
_entity.pdbx_description
1 polymer ?
#
loop_
_entity_poly.entity_id
_entity_poly.type
_entity_poly.pdbx_seq_one_letter_code
_entity_poly.pdbx_strand_id
1 'polypeptide(L)'
;MSCGETMRSYGKFTIPGIDMLCNNREFTTAKQTQSAVHQYGKEAMMSELYGVTNWDFDFRGHKYQGDWQAALGVTVRVPHLSWVSMAGEAKRDYPASIHYQSPWYREYPLIENHFARLNTALTRGTPLVSIGVIHPVESFWITTGPTAQCGVQRQTLEENFATVTDWLLGSQLDFDFICESQLPSLTDEKDAGRVGRMHYDAVVVPSVLTLRGTTVAFLERFRENGGSVIFMGACPQLVDALPSDACKPLFAASTAIPFDKAALTTALEPVRTVRITDDGGHTAETHLYNYREDTDGRWLFIARKDLPGAGERYPQNDVLPLDTLHIRIRGAFTPYLYDTLSGDITPLPFVIENGDTLLTRVVGAYESTLLKLLPPTAEVRKETKKTVQVLEKTERLPAVPFTLGEPNVLLLDMAAYALDDGARQPEEELLRLDARLRRELGYPRRDGALAQPYTLPKEPPEHTLHLYFTFDSEIAYEGAQLALEDAETAQIEMNGKRVPSVVTGFFTDRAIKTVALPPIEKGENRIVLQLPYGKRTNVEWCYVLGAFGVRVAGTQKTVTPLPEKLAFADVTTQGLPFYGANIDYHIPVTMEENARLAVHASLYRGALIGVSVDGERVGSIALPPYICTLPLKKGAHTLTLTLFGNRMNSFGQVHLVNTSHHWFGPSSYRTEGDNWSYEYQLKRFGILKSPTLTKYTEE
;
A
#
# COMPACT_ATOMS: atom_id res chain seq x y z
N MET A 1 2.03 -8.95 20.35
CA MET A 1 2.70 -10.20 19.92
C MET A 1 4.00 -10.32 20.70
N SER A 2 4.34 -11.49 21.26
CA SER A 2 5.69 -11.69 21.82
C SER A 2 6.63 -12.06 20.68
N CYS A 3 7.34 -11.09 20.11
CA CYS A 3 8.44 -11.44 19.24
C CYS A 3 9.64 -11.85 20.11
N GLY A 4 10.35 -12.90 19.72
CA GLY A 4 11.71 -13.13 20.24
C GLY A 4 12.65 -12.00 19.81
N GLU A 5 13.93 -12.08 20.19
CA GLU A 5 14.93 -11.11 19.74
C GLU A 5 15.25 -11.30 18.25
N THR A 6 14.54 -10.58 17.37
CA THR A 6 14.67 -10.70 15.91
C THR A 6 16.07 -10.31 15.41
N MET A 7 16.67 -9.27 16.01
CA MET A 7 17.98 -8.75 15.64
C MET A 7 19.11 -9.76 15.75
N ARG A 8 18.97 -10.75 16.66
CA ARG A 8 19.94 -11.86 16.80
C ARG A 8 20.03 -12.69 15.51
N SER A 9 18.93 -12.82 14.77
CA SER A 9 18.86 -13.64 13.57
C SER A 9 19.31 -12.91 12.32
N TYR A 10 19.07 -11.60 12.21
CA TYR A 10 19.35 -10.82 10.99
C TYR A 10 20.80 -10.90 10.51
N GLY A 11 21.79 -10.93 11.43
CA GLY A 11 23.19 -11.09 11.07
C GLY A 11 23.51 -12.37 10.28
N LYS A 12 22.66 -13.40 10.36
CA LYS A 12 22.83 -14.70 9.68
C LYS A 12 22.23 -14.75 8.27
N PHE A 13 21.35 -13.82 7.90
CA PHE A 13 20.78 -13.76 6.55
C PHE A 13 21.70 -12.99 5.61
N THR A 14 21.70 -13.33 4.32
CA THR A 14 22.39 -12.54 3.28
C THR A 14 21.72 -11.19 3.12
N ILE A 15 20.39 -11.20 2.94
CA ILE A 15 19.52 -10.03 2.88
C ILE A 15 18.46 -10.20 3.96
N PRO A 16 18.60 -9.52 5.12
CA PRO A 16 17.59 -9.51 6.18
C PRO A 16 16.27 -8.91 5.67
N GLY A 17 15.14 -9.43 6.16
CA GLY A 17 13.82 -9.08 5.66
C GLY A 17 12.78 -8.82 6.73
N ILE A 18 11.76 -8.05 6.37
CA ILE A 18 10.53 -7.83 7.14
C ILE A 18 9.30 -8.18 6.30
N ASP A 19 8.15 -8.25 6.94
CA ASP A 19 6.84 -8.44 6.31
C ASP A 19 5.88 -7.36 6.82
N MET A 20 5.35 -6.55 5.89
CA MET A 20 4.41 -5.46 6.16
C MET A 20 3.03 -5.80 5.62
N LEU A 21 2.19 -6.32 6.50
CA LEU A 21 0.80 -6.66 6.20
C LEU A 21 -0.11 -5.42 6.25
N CYS A 22 -1.20 -5.50 5.48
CA CYS A 22 -2.16 -4.41 5.31
C CYS A 22 -1.44 -3.13 4.83
N ASN A 23 -2.00 -1.96 5.16
CA ASN A 23 -1.31 -0.68 5.01
C ASN A 23 -0.73 -0.21 6.37
N ASN A 24 -0.24 -1.15 7.18
CA ASN A 24 0.30 -0.85 8.51
C ASN A 24 1.65 -0.14 8.43
N ARG A 25 1.99 0.55 9.53
CA ARG A 25 3.26 1.24 9.73
C ARG A 25 3.94 0.67 10.97
N GLU A 26 4.92 -0.19 10.77
CA GLU A 26 5.66 -0.81 11.86
C GLU A 26 7.11 -0.31 11.87
N PHE A 27 7.29 0.93 12.36
CA PHE A 27 8.62 1.55 12.43
C PHE A 27 9.59 0.76 13.28
N THR A 28 9.14 0.19 14.41
CA THR A 28 9.98 -0.65 15.28
C THR A 28 10.49 -1.90 14.55
N THR A 29 9.63 -2.55 13.75
CA THR A 29 10.01 -3.69 12.91
C THR A 29 11.05 -3.29 11.87
N ALA A 30 10.82 -2.19 11.13
CA ALA A 30 11.76 -1.70 10.12
C ALA A 30 13.10 -1.28 10.72
N LYS A 31 13.09 -0.52 11.83
CA LYS A 31 14.31 -0.04 12.49
C LYS A 31 15.17 -1.16 13.06
N GLN A 32 14.59 -2.21 13.63
CA GLN A 32 15.36 -3.38 14.08
C GLN A 32 16.17 -4.01 12.94
N THR A 33 15.55 -4.20 11.77
CA THR A 33 16.21 -4.78 10.59
C THR A 33 17.22 -3.83 9.98
N GLN A 34 16.88 -2.53 9.84
CA GLN A 34 17.80 -1.50 9.37
C GLN A 34 19.07 -1.47 10.21
N SER A 35 18.93 -1.50 11.53
CA SER A 35 20.05 -1.44 12.47
C SER A 35 21.00 -2.63 12.28
N ALA A 36 20.45 -3.83 12.10
CA ALA A 36 21.25 -5.00 11.80
C ALA A 36 21.92 -4.89 10.41
N VAL A 37 21.21 -4.42 9.39
CA VAL A 37 21.77 -4.20 8.05
C VAL A 37 22.97 -3.26 8.11
N HIS A 38 22.85 -2.15 8.84
CA HIS A 38 23.90 -1.19 9.05
C HIS A 38 25.09 -1.79 9.82
N GLN A 39 24.86 -2.33 11.02
CA GLN A 39 25.92 -2.86 11.89
C GLN A 39 26.67 -4.04 11.28
N TYR A 40 25.98 -4.95 10.60
CA TYR A 40 26.63 -6.08 9.92
C TYR A 40 27.17 -5.74 8.52
N GLY A 41 26.86 -4.56 7.97
CA GLY A 41 27.22 -4.16 6.62
C GLY A 41 26.57 -5.03 5.55
N LYS A 42 25.29 -5.35 5.71
CA LYS A 42 24.52 -6.09 4.71
C LYS A 42 24.25 -5.19 3.50
N GLU A 43 24.19 -5.79 2.32
CA GLU A 43 24.05 -5.06 1.05
C GLU A 43 22.66 -4.45 0.85
N ALA A 44 21.63 -5.04 1.48
CA ALA A 44 20.25 -4.64 1.32
C ALA A 44 19.37 -5.07 2.50
N MET A 45 18.18 -4.47 2.56
CA MET A 45 17.06 -4.89 3.40
C MET A 45 15.88 -5.24 2.48
N MET A 46 15.27 -6.40 2.71
CA MET A 46 14.07 -6.79 1.97
C MET A 46 12.78 -6.53 2.75
N SER A 47 11.67 -6.38 2.04
CA SER A 47 10.34 -6.32 2.63
C SER A 47 9.30 -6.98 1.74
N GLU A 48 8.50 -7.88 2.31
CA GLU A 48 7.20 -8.26 1.76
C GLU A 48 6.18 -7.15 2.06
N LEU A 49 5.42 -6.74 1.04
CA LEU A 49 4.54 -5.58 1.13
C LEU A 49 3.35 -5.70 0.16
N TYR A 50 2.29 -4.92 0.40
CA TYR A 50 0.98 -4.95 -0.29
C TYR A 50 0.09 -6.17 0.00
N GLY A 51 0.52 -7.06 0.88
CA GLY A 51 -0.33 -8.16 1.35
C GLY A 51 -1.54 -7.61 2.11
N VAL A 52 -2.70 -8.25 1.92
CA VAL A 52 -3.89 -7.98 2.74
C VAL A 52 -4.50 -6.57 2.53
N THR A 53 -4.12 -5.83 1.47
CA THR A 53 -4.61 -4.46 1.21
C THR A 53 -5.94 -4.38 0.45
N ASN A 54 -6.39 -5.49 -0.13
CA ASN A 54 -7.59 -5.64 -0.99
C ASN A 54 -7.43 -5.12 -2.44
N TRP A 55 -8.46 -5.39 -3.23
CA TRP A 55 -8.62 -5.01 -4.64
C TRP A 55 -8.52 -3.50 -4.92
N ASP A 56 -9.02 -2.66 -4.02
CA ASP A 56 -9.08 -1.21 -4.20
C ASP A 56 -7.84 -0.45 -3.69
N PHE A 57 -6.76 -1.16 -3.36
CA PHE A 57 -5.49 -0.53 -3.06
C PHE A 57 -4.84 0.03 -4.33
N ASP A 58 -4.61 1.34 -4.37
CA ASP A 58 -4.21 2.05 -5.57
C ASP A 58 -2.77 2.56 -5.53
N PHE A 59 -2.36 3.27 -6.58
CA PHE A 59 -0.98 3.71 -6.75
C PHE A 59 -0.53 4.73 -5.70
N ARG A 60 -1.47 5.44 -5.04
CA ARG A 60 -1.17 6.32 -3.91
C ARG A 60 -0.72 5.49 -2.71
N GLY A 61 -1.49 4.43 -2.41
CA GLY A 61 -1.16 3.45 -1.39
C GLY A 61 0.17 2.74 -1.67
N HIS A 62 0.36 2.25 -2.89
CA HIS A 62 1.60 1.58 -3.28
C HIS A 62 2.82 2.50 -3.09
N LYS A 63 2.75 3.73 -3.59
CA LYS A 63 3.85 4.69 -3.44
C LYS A 63 4.12 5.01 -1.98
N TYR A 64 3.10 5.39 -1.22
CA TYR A 64 3.25 5.75 0.19
C TYR A 64 3.86 4.63 1.04
N GLN A 65 3.30 3.42 0.96
CA GLN A 65 3.78 2.30 1.77
C GLN A 65 5.22 1.91 1.40
N GLY A 66 5.60 2.05 0.13
CA GLY A 66 6.98 1.81 -0.30
C GLY A 66 7.96 2.90 0.14
N ASP A 67 7.56 4.17 0.08
CA ASP A 67 8.44 5.29 0.38
C ASP A 67 8.86 5.36 1.85
N TRP A 68 7.93 5.18 2.79
CA TRP A 68 8.32 5.21 4.20
C TRP A 68 9.25 4.04 4.55
N GLN A 69 9.05 2.88 3.92
CA GLN A 69 9.94 1.72 4.08
C GLN A 69 11.31 1.96 3.47
N ALA A 70 11.39 2.58 2.30
CA ALA A 70 12.65 2.97 1.67
C ALA A 70 13.40 4.00 2.52
N ALA A 71 12.69 4.96 3.15
CA ALA A 71 13.29 5.88 4.10
C ALA A 71 13.93 5.15 5.29
N LEU A 72 13.34 4.03 5.72
CA LEU A 72 13.88 3.15 6.77
C LEU A 72 14.76 2.00 6.25
N GLY A 73 15.29 2.13 5.03
CA GLY A 73 16.37 1.28 4.53
C GLY A 73 15.97 0.12 3.63
N VAL A 74 14.67 -0.10 3.36
CA VAL A 74 14.22 -1.14 2.40
C VAL A 74 14.68 -0.80 0.99
N THR A 75 15.42 -1.71 0.37
CA THR A 75 15.93 -1.58 -1.00
C THR A 75 15.63 -2.78 -1.89
N VAL A 76 15.11 -3.87 -1.31
CA VAL A 76 14.62 -5.03 -2.05
C VAL A 76 13.14 -5.23 -1.72
N ARG A 77 12.27 -4.94 -2.69
CA ARG A 77 10.82 -5.01 -2.51
C ARG A 77 10.32 -6.36 -3.01
N VAL A 78 9.42 -6.99 -2.25
CA VAL A 78 8.73 -8.23 -2.61
C VAL A 78 7.23 -7.95 -2.64
N PRO A 79 6.69 -7.46 -3.77
CA PRO A 79 5.26 -7.18 -3.88
C PRO A 79 4.44 -8.46 -3.76
N HIS A 80 3.57 -8.51 -2.77
CA HIS A 80 2.54 -9.54 -2.62
C HIS A 80 1.33 -9.13 -3.48
N LEU A 81 0.93 -9.86 -4.52
CA LEU A 81 1.53 -11.05 -5.12
C LEU A 81 1.19 -11.12 -6.62
N SER A 82 1.86 -11.98 -7.38
CA SER A 82 1.48 -12.31 -8.76
C SER A 82 0.77 -13.67 -8.79
N TRP A 83 -0.53 -13.67 -9.09
CA TRP A 83 -1.28 -14.94 -9.16
C TRP A 83 -0.99 -15.74 -10.41
N VAL A 84 -0.77 -17.04 -10.22
CA VAL A 84 -0.73 -18.02 -11.31
C VAL A 84 -2.12 -18.20 -11.93
N SER A 85 -3.17 -18.14 -11.12
CA SER A 85 -4.56 -18.38 -11.54
C SER A 85 -5.53 -17.79 -10.52
N MET A 86 -6.74 -17.42 -10.98
CA MET A 86 -7.88 -17.08 -10.13
C MET A 86 -8.80 -18.28 -9.90
N ALA A 87 -8.34 -19.53 -10.06
CA ALA A 87 -9.16 -20.72 -9.84
C ALA A 87 -9.53 -20.90 -8.36
N GLY A 88 -10.82 -21.07 -8.08
CA GLY A 88 -11.34 -21.33 -6.74
C GLY A 88 -10.87 -20.31 -5.70
N GLU A 89 -10.40 -20.82 -4.56
CA GLU A 89 -9.93 -20.00 -3.43
C GLU A 89 -8.72 -19.13 -3.74
N ALA A 90 -7.93 -19.42 -4.78
CA ALA A 90 -6.73 -18.65 -5.11
C ALA A 90 -7.05 -17.16 -5.37
N LYS A 91 -8.23 -16.85 -5.93
CA LYS A 91 -8.65 -15.46 -6.19
C LYS A 91 -9.01 -14.66 -4.94
N ARG A 92 -9.12 -15.34 -3.79
CA ARG A 92 -9.42 -14.76 -2.47
C ARG A 92 -8.22 -14.78 -1.53
N ASP A 93 -7.09 -15.33 -1.99
CA ASP A 93 -5.83 -15.38 -1.26
C ASP A 93 -5.14 -14.02 -1.32
N TYR A 94 -5.55 -13.16 -0.39
CA TYR A 94 -5.03 -11.81 -0.14
C TYR A 94 -4.88 -10.93 -1.40
N PRO A 95 -6.01 -10.59 -2.09
CA PRO A 95 -6.01 -9.71 -3.26
C PRO A 95 -5.45 -8.31 -2.99
N ALA A 96 -4.96 -7.59 -4.01
CA ALA A 96 -5.01 -7.87 -5.46
C ALA A 96 -3.74 -8.53 -6.04
N SER A 97 -3.87 -9.15 -7.22
CA SER A 97 -2.72 -9.55 -8.04
C SER A 97 -2.02 -8.33 -8.67
N ILE A 98 -0.69 -8.33 -8.76
CA ILE A 98 0.08 -7.33 -9.55
C ILE A 98 0.26 -7.73 -11.02
N HIS A 99 -0.41 -8.79 -11.48
CA HIS A 99 -0.27 -9.37 -12.82
C HIS A 99 -1.52 -9.12 -13.70
N TYR A 100 -1.64 -9.78 -14.86
CA TYR A 100 -2.64 -9.46 -15.90
C TYR A 100 -4.11 -9.47 -15.45
N GLN A 101 -4.44 -10.08 -14.30
CA GLN A 101 -5.78 -10.06 -13.73
C GLN A 101 -6.19 -8.64 -13.27
N SER A 102 -5.21 -7.81 -12.91
CA SER A 102 -5.42 -6.41 -12.56
C SER A 102 -5.39 -5.53 -13.82
N PRO A 103 -6.42 -4.70 -14.08
CA PRO A 103 -6.51 -3.88 -15.30
C PRO A 103 -5.35 -2.89 -15.50
N TRP A 104 -4.66 -2.54 -14.42
CA TRP A 104 -3.57 -1.56 -14.36
C TRP A 104 -2.18 -2.17 -14.42
N TYR A 105 -2.01 -3.49 -14.53
CA TYR A 105 -0.69 -4.14 -14.40
C TYR A 105 0.39 -3.57 -15.33
N ARG A 106 0.01 -3.12 -16.54
CA ARG A 106 0.93 -2.49 -17.50
C ARG A 106 1.39 -1.10 -17.10
N GLU A 107 0.68 -0.45 -16.19
CA GLU A 107 0.98 0.88 -15.66
C GLU A 107 1.88 0.82 -14.43
N TYR A 108 2.14 -0.38 -13.89
CA TYR A 108 2.98 -0.56 -12.71
C TYR A 108 4.41 0.00 -12.83
N PRO A 109 5.02 0.16 -14.04
CA PRO A 109 6.27 0.92 -14.18
C PRO A 109 6.22 2.34 -13.59
N LEU A 110 5.05 2.98 -13.47
CA LEU A 110 4.93 4.28 -12.78
C LEU A 110 5.40 4.21 -11.32
N ILE A 111 5.20 3.07 -10.65
CA ILE A 111 5.60 2.84 -9.27
C ILE A 111 6.98 2.18 -9.20
N GLU A 112 7.21 1.11 -9.97
CA GLU A 112 8.44 0.34 -9.82
C GLU A 112 9.67 1.02 -10.45
N ASN A 113 9.50 1.87 -11.48
CA ASN A 113 10.63 2.68 -11.97
C ASN A 113 11.08 3.72 -10.93
N HIS A 114 10.14 4.26 -10.14
CA HIS A 114 10.46 5.14 -9.02
C HIS A 114 11.34 4.43 -8.01
N PHE A 115 10.98 3.22 -7.58
CA PHE A 115 11.79 2.44 -6.65
C PHE A 115 13.10 1.96 -7.26
N ALA A 116 13.14 1.58 -8.55
CA ALA A 116 14.39 1.22 -9.22
C ALA A 116 15.40 2.38 -9.25
N ARG A 117 14.95 3.59 -9.57
CA ARG A 117 15.79 4.81 -9.53
C ARG A 117 16.20 5.15 -8.11
N LEU A 118 15.27 5.11 -7.16
CA LEU A 118 15.54 5.38 -5.75
C LEU A 118 16.59 4.42 -5.18
N ASN A 119 16.46 3.12 -5.45
CA ASN A 119 17.37 2.09 -4.96
C ASN A 119 18.78 2.24 -5.52
N THR A 120 18.95 2.86 -6.70
CA THR A 120 20.28 3.22 -7.21
C THR A 120 20.99 4.18 -6.26
N ALA A 121 20.28 5.10 -5.62
CA ALA A 121 20.84 6.01 -4.62
C ALA A 121 20.96 5.33 -3.24
N LEU A 122 19.93 4.60 -2.79
CA LEU A 122 19.86 4.08 -1.43
C LEU A 122 20.72 2.83 -1.15
N THR A 123 21.21 2.15 -2.19
CA THR A 123 22.14 1.01 -2.04
C THR A 123 23.62 1.42 -2.08
N ARG A 124 23.92 2.69 -2.38
CA ARG A 124 25.29 3.20 -2.50
C ARG A 124 25.79 3.78 -1.20
N GLY A 125 27.11 3.77 -1.05
CA GLY A 125 27.76 4.45 0.07
C GLY A 125 27.39 3.90 1.44
N THR A 126 27.61 4.69 2.49
CA THR A 126 27.37 4.31 3.88
C THR A 126 26.26 5.17 4.49
N PRO A 127 25.35 4.59 5.29
CA PRO A 127 24.39 5.36 6.08
C PRO A 127 25.09 6.33 7.03
N LEU A 128 24.54 7.54 7.18
CA LEU A 128 25.00 8.56 8.12
C LEU A 128 24.07 8.58 9.35
N VAL A 129 24.32 7.65 10.28
CA VAL A 129 23.55 7.48 11.52
C VAL A 129 24.50 7.54 12.71
N SER A 130 24.34 8.55 13.57
CA SER A 130 25.23 8.81 14.71
C SER A 130 24.64 8.43 16.08
N ILE A 131 23.39 7.95 16.11
CA ILE A 131 22.65 7.65 17.34
C ILE A 131 22.45 6.14 17.45
N GLY A 132 22.94 5.55 18.54
CA GLY A 132 22.60 4.20 18.97
C GLY A 132 21.48 4.22 20.02
N VAL A 133 20.58 3.25 20.02
CA VAL A 133 19.54 3.09 21.05
C VAL A 133 19.59 1.67 21.60
N ILE A 134 19.81 1.49 22.91
CA ILE A 134 19.79 0.14 23.49
C ILE A 134 18.39 -0.48 23.32
N HIS A 135 18.32 -1.66 22.70
CA HIS A 135 17.05 -2.33 22.47
C HIS A 135 16.48 -2.91 23.78
N PRO A 136 15.23 -2.60 24.19
CA PRO A 136 14.73 -2.92 25.53
C PRO A 136 14.29 -4.39 25.73
N VAL A 137 14.71 -5.32 24.85
CA VAL A 137 14.15 -6.69 24.82
C VAL A 137 14.47 -7.50 26.07
N GLU A 138 15.66 -7.31 26.67
CA GLU A 138 16.05 -7.98 27.91
C GLU A 138 15.08 -7.64 29.05
N SER A 139 14.62 -6.38 29.10
CA SER A 139 13.62 -5.93 30.08
C SER A 139 12.23 -6.47 29.78
N PHE A 140 11.86 -6.58 28.51
CA PHE A 140 10.58 -7.19 28.10
C PHE A 140 10.48 -8.65 28.56
N TRP A 141 11.56 -9.43 28.43
CA TRP A 141 11.60 -10.82 28.87
C TRP A 141 11.38 -10.99 30.38
N ILE A 142 11.95 -10.11 31.20
CA ILE A 142 11.70 -10.11 32.66
C ILE A 142 10.20 -9.96 32.97
N THR A 143 9.47 -9.20 32.16
CA THR A 143 8.03 -8.97 32.32
C THR A 143 7.14 -10.02 31.64
N THR A 144 7.72 -11.06 31.04
CA THR A 144 6.98 -12.15 30.37
C THR A 144 6.50 -13.19 31.41
N GLY A 145 5.74 -12.70 32.39
CA GLY A 145 5.04 -13.49 33.41
C GLY A 145 3.53 -13.54 33.18
N PRO A 146 2.75 -14.06 34.15
CA PRO A 146 1.30 -14.12 34.01
C PRO A 146 0.69 -12.71 33.92
N THR A 147 -0.29 -12.55 33.03
CA THR A 147 -0.84 -11.24 32.64
C THR A 147 -1.39 -10.44 33.83
N ALA A 148 -1.95 -11.09 34.85
CA ALA A 148 -2.50 -10.42 36.02
C ALA A 148 -1.45 -9.64 36.83
N GLN A 149 -0.19 -10.10 36.85
CA GLN A 149 0.89 -9.46 37.59
C GLN A 149 1.76 -8.57 36.71
N CYS A 150 2.03 -8.99 35.47
CA CYS A 150 3.03 -8.35 34.62
C CYS A 150 2.44 -7.59 33.43
N GLY A 151 1.12 -7.68 33.19
CA GLY A 151 0.46 -7.14 32.00
C GLY A 151 0.67 -5.64 31.81
N VAL A 152 0.47 -4.85 32.86
CA VAL A 152 0.64 -3.39 32.83
C VAL A 152 2.09 -3.01 32.53
N GLN A 153 3.05 -3.61 33.24
CA GLN A 153 4.47 -3.32 33.04
C GLN A 153 4.95 -3.67 31.63
N ARG A 154 4.52 -4.83 31.12
CA ARG A 154 4.82 -5.27 29.75
C ARG A 154 4.23 -4.31 28.71
N GLN A 155 2.98 -3.88 28.91
CA GLN A 155 2.33 -2.89 28.05
C GLN A 155 3.10 -1.55 28.07
N THR A 156 3.51 -1.07 29.25
CA THR A 156 4.31 0.15 29.38
C THR A 156 5.65 0.04 28.64
N LEU A 157 6.34 -1.11 28.70
CA LEU A 157 7.59 -1.31 27.95
C LEU A 157 7.36 -1.29 26.43
N GLU A 158 6.29 -1.91 25.95
CA GLU A 158 5.90 -1.90 24.53
C GLU A 158 5.57 -0.48 24.05
N GLU A 159 4.76 0.25 24.83
CA GLU A 159 4.38 1.64 24.54
C GLU A 159 5.60 2.56 24.55
N ASN A 160 6.51 2.41 25.53
CA ASN A 160 7.75 3.17 25.60
C ASN A 160 8.66 2.89 24.38
N PHE A 161 8.76 1.63 23.96
CA PHE A 161 9.56 1.24 22.80
C PHE A 161 9.02 1.87 21.51
N ALA A 162 7.71 1.79 21.28
CA ALA A 162 7.05 2.44 20.14
C ALA A 162 7.19 3.97 20.21
N THR A 163 6.99 4.55 21.39
CA THR A 163 7.00 6.00 21.62
C THR A 163 8.38 6.61 21.39
N VAL A 164 9.46 6.03 21.93
CA VAL A 164 10.83 6.53 21.71
C VAL A 164 11.21 6.43 20.24
N THR A 165 10.83 5.34 19.57
CA THR A 165 11.03 5.17 18.12
C THR A 165 10.34 6.28 17.34
N ASP A 166 9.07 6.54 17.64
CA ASP A 166 8.27 7.58 16.98
C ASP A 166 8.83 8.99 17.22
N TRP A 167 9.24 9.29 18.47
CA TRP A 167 9.83 10.56 18.84
C TRP A 167 11.12 10.85 18.08
N LEU A 168 12.03 9.88 17.99
CA LEU A 168 13.29 10.04 17.29
C LEU A 168 13.07 10.26 15.78
N LEU A 169 12.26 9.39 15.17
CA LEU A 169 11.96 9.44 13.74
C LEU A 169 11.21 10.72 13.34
N GLY A 170 10.14 11.05 14.04
CA GLY A 170 9.39 12.29 13.82
C GLY A 170 10.19 13.55 14.14
N SER A 171 11.27 13.44 14.91
CA SER A 171 12.15 14.57 15.20
C SER A 171 13.39 14.58 14.32
N GLN A 172 13.45 13.88 13.18
CA GLN A 172 14.61 13.84 12.28
C GLN A 172 15.94 13.43 12.97
N LEU A 173 15.85 12.55 13.97
CA LEU A 173 16.98 11.94 14.65
C LEU A 173 17.03 10.47 14.25
N ASP A 174 17.62 10.17 13.09
CA ASP A 174 17.78 8.78 12.66
C ASP A 174 18.75 8.05 13.60
N PHE A 175 18.48 6.77 13.83
CA PHE A 175 19.18 5.98 14.84
C PHE A 175 19.24 4.50 14.46
N ASP A 176 20.13 3.75 15.10
CA ASP A 176 20.13 2.30 15.04
C ASP A 176 19.92 1.70 16.45
N PHE A 177 19.10 0.66 16.54
CA PHE A 177 19.04 -0.17 17.74
C PHE A 177 20.34 -0.94 17.96
N ILE A 178 20.75 -1.04 19.21
CA ILE A 178 21.87 -1.86 19.66
C ILE A 178 21.29 -3.07 20.40
N CYS A 179 21.55 -4.23 19.81
CA CYS A 179 21.12 -5.53 20.31
C CYS A 179 22.12 -6.03 21.36
N GLU A 180 21.74 -6.03 22.64
CA GLU A 180 22.65 -6.34 23.75
C GLU A 180 23.31 -7.73 23.62
N SER A 181 22.58 -8.74 23.12
CA SER A 181 23.13 -10.08 22.95
C SER A 181 24.18 -10.18 21.85
N GLN A 182 24.13 -9.30 20.85
CA GLN A 182 25.07 -9.27 19.71
C GLN A 182 26.23 -8.30 19.94
N LEU A 183 26.07 -7.35 20.88
CA LEU A 183 27.04 -6.32 21.18
C LEU A 183 28.46 -6.87 21.45
N PRO A 184 28.68 -7.95 22.24
CA PRO A 184 30.03 -8.49 22.47
C PRO A 184 30.76 -8.92 21.19
N SER A 185 30.02 -9.32 20.15
CA SER A 185 30.58 -9.72 18.85
C SER A 185 30.75 -8.58 17.85
N LEU A 186 30.13 -7.43 18.13
CA LEU A 186 30.10 -6.27 17.25
C LEU A 186 30.98 -5.13 17.77
N THR A 187 31.29 -5.09 19.07
CA THR A 187 32.14 -4.05 19.64
C THR A 187 33.58 -4.17 19.14
N ASP A 188 34.19 -3.02 18.86
CA ASP A 188 35.62 -2.93 18.64
C ASP A 188 36.32 -2.65 19.98
N GLU A 189 37.35 -3.42 20.31
CA GLU A 189 38.14 -3.17 21.51
C GLU A 189 38.94 -1.86 21.39
N LYS A 190 39.32 -1.47 20.17
CA LYS A 190 40.16 -0.31 19.87
C LYS A 190 39.37 0.97 19.62
N ASP A 191 38.10 0.86 19.25
CA ASP A 191 37.21 1.98 19.03
C ASP A 191 35.89 1.73 19.78
N ALA A 192 35.79 2.30 20.98
CA ALA A 192 34.60 2.14 21.81
C ALA A 192 33.34 2.77 21.19
N GLY A 193 33.47 3.66 20.19
CA GLY A 193 32.35 4.28 19.48
C GLY A 193 31.74 3.39 18.39
N ARG A 194 32.38 2.25 18.09
CA ARG A 194 32.04 1.40 16.94
C ARG A 194 31.26 0.16 17.34
N VAL A 195 30.16 -0.07 16.62
CA VAL A 195 29.36 -1.31 16.66
C VAL A 195 29.27 -1.87 15.24
N GLY A 196 30.06 -2.90 14.98
CA GLY A 196 30.17 -3.54 13.67
C GLY A 196 30.77 -2.61 12.62
N ARG A 197 29.95 -2.17 11.66
CA ARG A 197 30.34 -1.21 10.61
C ARG A 197 29.94 0.24 10.93
N MET A 198 29.14 0.45 11.97
CA MET A 198 28.62 1.77 12.33
C MET A 198 29.44 2.40 13.46
N HIS A 199 29.52 3.72 13.45
CA HIS A 199 30.10 4.53 14.51
C HIS A 199 29.01 5.45 15.07
N TYR A 200 28.89 5.52 16.39
CA TYR A 200 27.88 6.33 17.07
C TYR A 200 28.55 7.40 17.93
N ASP A 201 27.98 8.61 17.92
CA ASP A 201 28.41 9.74 18.74
C ASP A 201 27.60 9.80 20.06
N ALA A 202 26.38 9.28 20.04
CA ALA A 202 25.50 9.21 21.20
C ALA A 202 24.81 7.83 21.31
N VAL A 203 24.69 7.32 22.53
CA VAL A 203 23.91 6.12 22.85
C VAL A 203 22.82 6.44 23.85
N VAL A 204 21.58 6.22 23.45
CA VAL A 204 20.39 6.37 24.30
C VAL A 204 20.09 5.03 24.97
N VAL A 205 19.97 5.05 26.29
CA VAL A 205 19.43 3.96 27.09
C VAL A 205 17.99 4.34 27.42
N PRO A 206 16.98 3.76 26.75
CA PRO A 206 15.57 4.03 27.06
C PRO A 206 15.23 3.49 28.46
N SER A 207 14.01 3.72 28.94
CA SER A 207 13.56 3.22 30.24
C SER A 207 13.56 1.68 30.27
N VAL A 208 14.64 1.10 30.78
CA VAL A 208 14.89 -0.34 30.89
C VAL A 208 15.01 -0.78 32.35
N LEU A 209 14.58 -2.00 32.64
CA LEU A 209 14.67 -2.63 33.94
C LEU A 209 16.06 -3.23 34.18
N THR A 210 16.63 -3.81 33.12
CA THR A 210 17.93 -4.49 33.15
C THR A 210 18.80 -4.10 31.96
N LEU A 211 20.12 -4.21 32.16
CA LEU A 211 21.14 -4.25 31.12
C LEU A 211 22.02 -5.49 31.32
N ARG A 212 22.63 -6.03 30.27
CA ARG A 212 23.68 -7.03 30.41
C ARG A 212 24.94 -6.39 31.01
N GLY A 213 25.70 -7.15 31.80
CA GLY A 213 26.98 -6.69 32.34
C GLY A 213 27.96 -6.26 31.23
N THR A 214 27.92 -6.95 30.08
CA THR A 214 28.69 -6.58 28.89
C THR A 214 28.25 -5.24 28.28
N THR A 215 26.96 -4.91 28.35
CA THR A 215 26.42 -3.63 27.86
C THR A 215 26.85 -2.49 28.78
N VAL A 216 26.81 -2.69 30.10
CA VAL A 216 27.29 -1.68 31.08
C VAL A 216 28.77 -1.36 30.83
N ALA A 217 29.62 -2.38 30.71
CA ALA A 217 31.05 -2.19 30.43
C ALA A 217 31.32 -1.50 29.08
N PHE A 218 30.52 -1.80 28.05
CA PHE A 218 30.59 -1.10 26.77
C PHE A 218 30.24 0.39 26.90
N LEU A 219 29.15 0.73 27.59
CA LEU A 219 28.71 2.11 27.77
C LEU A 219 29.70 2.94 28.60
N GLU A 220 30.35 2.34 29.60
CA GLU A 220 31.43 2.98 30.35
C GLU A 220 32.60 3.35 29.44
N ARG A 221 33.10 2.39 28.65
CA ARG A 221 34.16 2.62 27.66
C ARG A 221 33.77 3.65 26.60
N PHE A 222 32.53 3.58 26.11
CA PHE A 222 31.99 4.53 25.12
C PHE A 222 32.06 5.96 25.65
N ARG A 223 31.62 6.17 26.90
CA ARG A 223 31.68 7.47 27.57
C ARG A 223 33.11 7.95 27.81
N GLU A 224 33.99 7.05 28.27
CA GLU A 224 35.41 7.37 28.51
C GLU A 224 36.15 7.77 27.23
N ASN A 225 35.68 7.29 26.07
CA ASN A 225 36.18 7.68 24.75
C ASN A 225 35.49 8.95 24.18
N GLY A 226 34.73 9.69 25.00
CA GLY A 226 34.10 10.95 24.63
C GLY A 226 32.70 10.83 24.01
N GLY A 227 32.16 9.63 23.90
CA GLY A 227 30.79 9.42 23.44
C GLY A 227 29.74 9.87 24.46
N SER A 228 28.58 10.34 23.99
CA SER A 228 27.48 10.79 24.85
C SER A 228 26.56 9.63 25.24
N VAL A 229 26.50 9.27 26.53
CA VAL A 229 25.53 8.29 27.04
C VAL A 229 24.34 9.03 27.66
N ILE A 230 23.13 8.73 27.19
CA ILE A 230 21.90 9.40 27.61
C ILE A 230 20.93 8.38 28.20
N PHE A 231 20.69 8.45 29.52
CA PHE A 231 19.69 7.63 30.18
C PHE A 231 18.34 8.34 30.22
N MET A 232 17.30 7.67 29.74
CA MET A 232 15.92 8.16 29.81
C MET A 232 15.17 7.57 31.01
N GLY A 233 14.73 8.43 31.91
CA GLY A 233 13.98 8.04 33.10
C GLY A 233 14.90 7.59 34.24
N ALA A 234 14.51 6.50 34.91
CA ALA A 234 15.20 6.02 36.10
C ALA A 234 16.44 5.17 35.75
N CYS A 235 17.43 5.16 36.66
CA CYS A 235 18.55 4.23 36.58
C CYS A 235 18.04 2.77 36.57
N PRO A 236 18.52 1.89 35.67
CA PRO A 236 18.19 0.47 35.70
C PRO A 236 18.55 -0.14 37.06
N GLN A 237 17.67 -0.98 37.59
CA GLN A 237 17.81 -1.59 38.93
C GLN A 237 18.43 -2.99 38.88
N LEU A 238 18.53 -3.57 37.67
CA LEU A 238 19.00 -4.93 37.46
C LEU A 238 20.19 -4.95 36.48
N VAL A 239 21.14 -5.84 36.69
CA VAL A 239 22.17 -6.22 35.71
C VAL A 239 22.15 -7.73 35.55
N ASP A 240 22.14 -8.21 34.30
CA ASP A 240 21.97 -9.63 33.98
C ASP A 240 20.71 -10.24 34.66
N ALA A 241 19.62 -9.47 34.70
CA ALA A 241 18.36 -9.78 35.36
C ALA A 241 18.43 -10.00 36.90
N LEU A 242 19.52 -9.59 37.55
CA LEU A 242 19.69 -9.66 39.01
C LEU A 242 19.79 -8.26 39.62
N PRO A 243 19.26 -8.02 40.85
CA PRO A 243 19.44 -6.75 41.56
C PRO A 243 20.91 -6.37 41.66
N SER A 244 21.25 -5.16 41.23
CA SER A 244 22.64 -4.71 41.17
C SER A 244 22.76 -3.18 41.18
N ASP A 245 23.79 -2.70 41.88
CA ASP A 245 24.15 -1.28 41.92
C ASP A 245 25.14 -0.88 40.80
N ALA A 246 25.54 -1.82 39.94
CA ALA A 246 26.57 -1.61 38.93
C ALA A 246 26.21 -0.54 37.89
N CYS A 247 24.93 -0.25 37.65
CA CYS A 247 24.52 0.84 36.75
C CYS A 247 24.65 2.24 37.39
N LYS A 248 24.69 2.35 38.72
CA LYS A 248 24.66 3.66 39.42
C LYS A 248 25.85 4.57 39.07
N PRO A 249 27.11 4.09 39.03
CA PRO A 249 28.24 4.94 38.66
C PRO A 249 28.14 5.45 37.22
N LEU A 250 27.80 4.58 36.28
CA LEU A 250 27.59 4.92 34.88
C LEU A 250 26.45 5.95 34.72
N PHE A 251 25.31 5.74 35.38
CA PHE A 251 24.17 6.67 35.35
C PHE A 251 24.55 8.06 35.89
N ALA A 252 25.24 8.13 37.03
CA ALA A 252 25.63 9.40 37.66
C ALA A 252 26.67 10.18 36.83
N ALA A 253 27.51 9.47 36.07
CA ALA A 253 28.52 10.07 35.20
C ALA A 253 27.99 10.43 33.80
N SER A 254 26.76 10.04 33.47
CA SER A 254 26.14 10.21 32.14
C SER A 254 25.04 11.28 32.16
N THR A 255 24.50 11.63 31.00
CA THR A 255 23.35 12.54 30.93
C THR A 255 22.08 11.77 31.29
N ALA A 256 21.44 12.12 32.40
CA ALA A 256 20.13 11.59 32.79
C ALA A 256 19.03 12.60 32.45
N ILE A 257 18.01 12.16 31.72
CA ILE A 257 16.88 12.99 31.31
C ILE A 257 15.55 12.40 31.77
N PRO A 258 14.50 13.22 31.98
CA PRO A 258 13.14 12.71 32.12
C PRO A 258 12.70 11.92 30.86
N PHE A 259 11.74 11.01 31.04
CA PHE A 259 11.15 10.25 29.94
C PHE A 259 10.13 11.11 29.19
N ASP A 260 10.62 12.07 28.41
CA ASP A 260 9.80 12.91 27.53
C ASP A 260 10.53 13.31 26.24
N LYS A 261 9.73 13.69 25.25
CA LYS A 261 10.21 14.03 23.91
C LYS A 261 11.13 15.25 23.89
N ALA A 262 10.81 16.29 24.65
CA ALA A 262 11.54 17.55 24.60
C ALA A 262 12.95 17.39 25.18
N ALA A 263 13.07 16.65 26.29
CA ALA A 263 14.37 16.35 26.89
C ALA A 263 15.23 15.46 25.98
N LEU A 264 14.63 14.44 25.35
CA LEU A 264 15.34 13.56 24.40
C LEU A 264 15.87 14.33 23.19
N THR A 265 15.01 15.12 22.55
CA THR A 265 15.38 15.88 21.34
C THR A 265 16.42 16.96 21.64
N THR A 266 16.35 17.61 22.81
CA THR A 266 17.34 18.58 23.27
C THR A 266 18.71 17.93 23.50
N ALA A 267 18.74 16.78 24.18
CA ALA A 267 19.99 16.06 24.46
C ALA A 267 20.71 15.58 23.18
N LEU A 268 19.95 15.31 22.11
CA LEU A 268 20.45 14.83 20.82
C LEU A 268 20.68 15.93 19.78
N GLU A 269 20.40 17.20 20.10
CA GLU A 269 20.63 18.33 19.18
C GLU A 269 22.09 18.43 18.67
N PRO A 270 23.13 18.19 19.49
CA PRO A 270 24.52 18.29 19.01
C PRO A 270 24.82 17.35 17.84
N VAL A 271 24.17 16.19 17.76
CA VAL A 271 24.42 15.15 16.74
C VAL A 271 23.44 15.22 15.56
N ARG A 272 22.49 16.16 15.56
CA ARG A 272 21.52 16.35 14.48
C ARG A 272 22.17 16.85 13.18
N THR A 273 21.95 16.11 12.09
CA THR A 273 22.50 16.44 10.76
C THR A 273 21.47 17.04 9.80
N VAL A 274 20.20 16.67 9.94
CA VAL A 274 19.09 17.14 9.12
C VAL A 274 17.98 17.69 10.02
N ARG A 275 17.39 18.82 9.63
CA ARG A 275 16.21 19.41 10.26
C ARG A 275 15.21 19.78 9.17
N ILE A 276 13.96 19.40 9.37
CA ILE A 276 12.86 19.72 8.45
C ILE A 276 11.77 20.42 9.28
N THR A 277 11.34 21.61 8.84
CA THR A 277 10.28 22.37 9.50
C THR A 277 9.19 22.81 8.52
N ASP A 278 8.01 23.09 9.05
CA ASP A 278 6.90 23.70 8.31
C ASP A 278 7.03 25.25 8.23
N ASP A 279 6.07 25.90 7.57
CA ASP A 279 6.00 27.37 7.44
C ASP A 279 5.87 28.09 8.81
N GLY A 280 5.41 27.39 9.85
CA GLY A 280 5.35 27.88 11.23
C GLY A 280 6.66 27.72 12.01
N GLY A 281 7.67 27.06 11.43
CA GLY A 281 8.93 26.73 12.09
C GLY A 281 8.85 25.52 13.04
N HIS A 282 7.73 24.79 13.05
CA HIS A 282 7.60 23.56 13.82
C HIS A 282 8.29 22.41 13.09
N THR A 283 8.81 21.45 13.84
CA THR A 283 9.37 20.20 13.29
C THR A 283 8.33 19.50 12.42
N ALA A 284 8.70 19.14 11.19
CA ALA A 284 7.84 18.40 10.28
C ALA A 284 7.76 16.92 10.69
N GLU A 285 7.01 16.62 11.76
CA GLU A 285 6.96 15.27 12.36
C GLU A 285 6.35 14.19 11.45
N THR A 286 5.67 14.65 10.40
CA THR A 286 5.07 13.84 9.35
C THR A 286 6.08 13.34 8.31
N HIS A 287 7.39 13.60 8.47
CA HIS A 287 8.42 13.24 7.49
C HIS A 287 9.60 12.49 8.10
N LEU A 288 10.03 11.44 7.40
CA LEU A 288 11.21 10.62 7.65
C LEU A 288 12.29 10.93 6.61
N TYR A 289 13.53 10.52 6.89
CA TYR A 289 14.58 10.55 5.88
C TYR A 289 15.53 9.35 5.93
N ASN A 290 16.21 9.12 4.82
CA ASN A 290 17.41 8.30 4.72
C ASN A 290 18.57 9.18 4.25
N TYR A 291 19.68 9.20 4.99
CA TYR A 291 20.84 10.05 4.69
C TYR A 291 22.11 9.20 4.56
N ARG A 292 22.81 9.36 3.43
CA ARG A 292 23.94 8.49 3.07
C ARG A 292 25.10 9.29 2.49
N GLU A 293 26.31 8.84 2.79
CA GLU A 293 27.55 9.33 2.19
C GLU A 293 27.99 8.42 1.05
N ASP A 294 28.18 8.98 -0.13
CA ASP A 294 28.64 8.31 -1.35
C ASP A 294 30.00 8.89 -1.77
N THR A 295 30.65 8.27 -2.75
CA THR A 295 32.00 8.62 -3.22
C THR A 295 32.18 10.05 -3.72
N ASP A 296 31.12 10.68 -4.24
CA ASP A 296 31.13 11.99 -4.90
C ASP A 296 30.21 13.02 -4.23
N GLY A 297 29.60 12.69 -3.09
CA GLY A 297 28.65 13.55 -2.39
C GLY A 297 27.73 12.76 -1.48
N ARG A 298 26.57 13.32 -1.14
CA ARG A 298 25.60 12.67 -0.23
C ARG A 298 24.23 12.51 -0.86
N TRP A 299 23.50 11.50 -0.40
CA TRP A 299 22.11 11.28 -0.79
C TRP A 299 21.20 11.55 0.39
N LEU A 300 20.17 12.38 0.19
CA LEU A 300 19.12 12.62 1.17
C LEU A 300 17.77 12.28 0.53
N PHE A 301 17.14 11.22 1.02
CA PHE A 301 15.78 10.85 0.64
C PHE A 301 14.82 11.24 1.76
N ILE A 302 13.74 11.95 1.44
CA ILE A 302 12.70 12.38 2.37
C ILE A 302 11.37 11.81 1.92
N ALA A 303 10.67 11.17 2.85
CA ALA A 303 9.36 10.55 2.61
C ALA A 303 8.40 10.87 3.75
N ARG A 304 7.10 10.76 3.48
CA ARG A 304 6.08 10.96 4.52
C ARG A 304 6.07 9.79 5.50
N LYS A 305 6.06 10.09 6.80
CA LYS A 305 5.91 9.16 7.92
C LYS A 305 4.49 8.63 8.02
N ASP A 306 3.51 9.54 8.02
CA ASP A 306 2.11 9.22 8.32
C ASP A 306 1.26 9.17 7.06
N LEU A 307 0.27 8.27 7.06
CA LEU A 307 -0.67 8.17 5.95
C LEU A 307 -1.38 9.53 5.85
N PRO A 308 -1.52 10.11 4.65
CA PRO A 308 -2.25 11.36 4.52
C PRO A 308 -3.66 11.26 5.10
N GLY A 309 -4.05 12.23 5.93
CA GLY A 309 -5.32 12.21 6.66
C GLY A 309 -5.38 11.29 7.90
N ALA A 310 -4.27 10.66 8.30
CA ALA A 310 -4.21 9.89 9.54
C ALA A 310 -4.51 10.78 10.76
N GLY A 311 -5.43 10.33 11.62
CA GLY A 311 -5.88 11.08 12.79
C GLY A 311 -6.98 12.11 12.51
N GLU A 312 -7.35 12.34 11.23
CA GLU A 312 -8.54 13.11 10.89
C GLU A 312 -9.81 12.29 11.21
N ARG A 313 -10.91 13.01 11.51
CA ARG A 313 -12.21 12.39 11.80
C ARG A 313 -12.75 11.53 10.63
N TYR A 314 -12.21 11.73 9.42
CA TYR A 314 -12.55 11.02 8.19
C TYR A 314 -11.27 10.57 7.45
N PRO A 315 -10.83 9.31 7.58
CA PRO A 315 -9.54 8.81 7.06
C PRO A 315 -9.45 8.67 5.52
N GLN A 316 -10.39 9.25 4.76
CA GLN A 316 -10.36 9.33 3.29
C GLN A 316 -10.44 10.80 2.85
N ASN A 317 -9.50 11.62 3.29
CA ASN A 317 -9.40 12.98 2.78
C ASN A 317 -8.72 12.96 1.41
N ASP A 318 -9.51 13.00 0.35
CA ASP A 318 -9.02 13.11 -1.03
C ASP A 318 -8.56 14.55 -1.38
N VAL A 319 -8.73 15.51 -0.47
CA VAL A 319 -8.32 16.91 -0.61
C VAL A 319 -7.24 17.21 0.41
N LEU A 320 -6.00 16.90 0.05
CA LEU A 320 -4.85 17.06 0.93
C LEU A 320 -4.09 18.33 0.53
N PRO A 321 -3.73 19.20 1.50
CA PRO A 321 -2.89 20.35 1.22
C PRO A 321 -1.49 19.91 0.79
N LEU A 322 -0.78 20.81 0.11
CA LEU A 322 0.65 20.65 -0.11
C LEU A 322 1.39 21.01 1.18
N ASP A 323 2.47 20.31 1.47
CA ASP A 323 3.36 20.62 2.58
C ASP A 323 4.52 21.48 2.08
N THR A 324 4.77 22.61 2.74
CA THR A 324 6.00 23.39 2.58
C THR A 324 7.05 22.87 3.57
N LEU A 325 8.14 22.32 3.07
CA LEU A 325 9.26 21.80 3.85
C LEU A 325 10.44 22.75 3.76
N HIS A 326 10.85 23.31 4.89
CA HIS A 326 12.12 24.00 5.04
C HIS A 326 13.17 23.01 5.55
N ILE A 327 14.13 22.69 4.69
CA ILE A 327 15.13 21.65 4.93
C ILE A 327 16.48 22.34 5.21
N ARG A 328 17.03 22.09 6.41
CA ARG A 328 18.37 22.50 6.81
C ARG A 328 19.25 21.27 6.96
N ILE A 329 20.40 21.28 6.27
CA ILE A 329 21.36 20.18 6.24
C ILE A 329 22.68 20.70 6.77
N ARG A 330 23.25 20.01 7.76
CA ARG A 330 24.55 20.36 8.33
C ARG A 330 25.65 20.17 7.28
N GLY A 331 26.34 21.26 6.92
CA GLY A 331 27.37 21.29 5.88
C GLY A 331 26.96 22.03 4.60
N ALA A 332 27.96 22.45 3.84
CA ALA A 332 27.84 23.25 2.63
C ALA A 332 27.75 22.36 1.38
N PHE A 333 26.63 22.41 0.65
CA PHE A 333 26.36 21.56 -0.51
C PHE A 333 25.67 22.31 -1.64
N THR A 334 25.80 21.80 -2.87
CA THR A 334 24.95 22.15 -4.01
C THR A 334 23.91 21.03 -4.22
N PRO A 335 22.61 21.27 -3.90
CA PRO A 335 21.56 20.28 -4.02
C PRO A 335 20.98 20.16 -5.44
N TYR A 336 20.77 18.92 -5.88
CA TYR A 336 20.02 18.55 -7.08
C TYR A 336 18.85 17.65 -6.71
N LEU A 337 17.66 17.97 -7.23
CA LEU A 337 16.50 17.09 -7.19
C LEU A 337 16.67 16.02 -8.26
N TYR A 338 16.59 14.77 -7.84
CA TYR A 338 16.47 13.61 -8.72
C TYR A 338 15.01 13.18 -8.68
N ASP A 339 14.22 13.60 -9.68
CA ASP A 339 12.83 13.19 -9.78
C ASP A 339 12.77 11.72 -10.14
N THR A 340 12.37 10.89 -9.19
CA THR A 340 12.34 9.44 -9.36
C THR A 340 11.14 8.96 -10.18
N LEU A 341 10.10 9.78 -10.38
CA LEU A 341 8.98 9.44 -11.25
C LEU A 341 9.33 9.70 -12.72
N SER A 342 9.81 10.91 -13.05
CA SER A 342 10.17 11.25 -14.44
C SER A 342 11.57 10.76 -14.83
N GLY A 343 12.51 10.73 -13.89
CA GLY A 343 13.94 10.52 -14.15
C GLY A 343 14.73 11.80 -14.40
N ASP A 344 14.08 12.98 -14.34
CA ASP A 344 14.75 14.26 -14.55
C ASP A 344 15.64 14.65 -13.38
N ILE A 345 16.74 15.32 -13.68
CA ILE A 345 17.65 15.87 -12.69
C ILE A 345 17.61 17.39 -12.83
N THR A 346 17.21 18.07 -11.76
CA THR A 346 17.09 19.52 -11.75
C THR A 346 17.84 20.12 -10.56
N PRO A 347 18.63 21.19 -10.75
CA PRO A 347 19.23 21.89 -9.64
C PRO A 347 18.18 22.67 -8.84
N LEU A 348 18.32 22.69 -7.51
CA LEU A 348 17.38 23.38 -6.63
C LEU A 348 17.87 24.77 -6.22
N PRO A 349 16.95 25.72 -5.92
CA PRO A 349 17.28 26.93 -5.18
C PRO A 349 17.77 26.59 -3.76
N PHE A 350 18.81 27.26 -3.29
CA PHE A 350 19.37 27.06 -1.95
C PHE A 350 20.15 28.28 -1.47
N VAL A 351 20.42 28.33 -0.17
CA VAL A 351 21.31 29.28 0.49
C VAL A 351 22.23 28.52 1.44
N ILE A 352 23.51 28.86 1.45
CA ILE A 352 24.46 28.40 2.48
C ILE A 352 24.58 29.48 3.54
N GLU A 353 24.22 29.16 4.78
CA GLU A 353 24.26 30.07 5.92
C GLU A 353 24.95 29.40 7.10
N ASN A 354 25.95 30.07 7.69
CA ASN A 354 26.74 29.54 8.81
C ASN A 354 27.35 28.14 8.55
N GLY A 355 27.67 27.83 7.28
CA GLY A 355 28.20 26.53 6.87
C GLY A 355 27.16 25.43 6.63
N ASP A 356 25.87 25.72 6.80
CA ASP A 356 24.77 24.78 6.55
C ASP A 356 24.02 25.12 5.25
N THR A 357 23.45 24.10 4.60
CA THR A 357 22.65 24.25 3.38
C THR A 357 21.17 24.32 3.72
N LEU A 358 20.50 25.37 3.26
CA LEU A 358 19.08 25.64 3.46
C LEU A 358 18.35 25.63 2.11
N LEU A 359 17.24 24.91 2.02
CA LEU A 359 16.36 24.89 0.84
C LEU A 359 14.90 24.67 1.23
N THR A 360 13.99 25.06 0.33
CA THR A 360 12.55 24.87 0.51
C THR A 360 11.99 23.97 -0.59
N ARG A 361 11.09 23.05 -0.20
CA ARG A 361 10.35 22.19 -1.12
C ARG A 361 8.87 22.27 -0.81
N VAL A 362 8.05 22.39 -1.86
CA VAL A 362 6.60 22.17 -1.75
C VAL A 362 6.33 20.76 -2.26
N VAL A 363 5.71 19.93 -1.44
CA VAL A 363 5.46 18.51 -1.75
C VAL A 363 4.00 18.14 -1.56
N GLY A 364 3.50 17.29 -2.45
CA GLY A 364 2.19 16.66 -2.31
C GLY A 364 2.20 15.54 -1.26
N ALA A 365 1.02 15.18 -0.76
CA ALA A 365 0.88 14.24 0.35
C ALA A 365 1.42 12.80 0.10
N TYR A 366 1.60 12.39 -1.16
CA TYR A 366 2.19 11.10 -1.55
C TYR A 366 3.53 11.28 -2.28
N GLU A 367 4.06 12.50 -2.32
CA GLU A 367 5.34 12.80 -2.94
C GLU A 367 6.50 12.52 -1.97
N SER A 368 7.66 12.27 -2.56
CA SER A 368 8.90 11.98 -1.86
C SER A 368 10.01 12.76 -2.55
N THR A 369 11.03 13.21 -1.81
CA THR A 369 12.11 14.04 -2.35
C THR A 369 13.43 13.28 -2.27
N LEU A 370 14.09 13.04 -3.42
CA LEU A 370 15.45 12.52 -3.48
C LEU A 370 16.42 13.62 -3.90
N LEU A 371 17.38 13.94 -3.03
CA LEU A 371 18.41 14.94 -3.25
C LEU A 371 19.78 14.30 -3.39
N LYS A 372 20.53 14.74 -4.41
CA LYS A 372 21.99 14.59 -4.46
C LYS A 372 22.62 15.88 -3.96
N LEU A 373 23.50 15.77 -2.96
CA LEU A 373 24.22 16.87 -2.35
C LEU A 373 25.69 16.78 -2.79
N LEU A 374 26.10 17.68 -3.68
CA LEU A 374 27.47 17.74 -4.20
C LEU A 374 28.30 18.79 -3.45
N PRO A 375 29.64 18.76 -3.56
CA PRO A 375 30.49 19.84 -3.07
C PRO A 375 30.00 21.22 -3.54
N PRO A 376 30.13 22.27 -2.70
CA PRO A 376 29.52 23.57 -2.97
C PRO A 376 30.19 24.24 -4.18
N THR A 377 29.37 24.68 -5.13
CA THR A 377 29.80 25.43 -6.33
C THR A 377 29.44 26.92 -6.26
N ALA A 378 28.51 27.28 -5.39
CA ALA A 378 28.08 28.64 -5.11
C ALA A 378 27.47 28.71 -3.69
N GLU A 379 27.40 29.89 -3.11
CA GLU A 379 26.77 30.10 -1.79
C GLU A 379 25.25 30.28 -1.87
N VAL A 380 24.73 30.71 -3.02
CA VAL A 380 23.30 30.96 -3.23
C VAL A 380 22.91 30.58 -4.65
N ARG A 381 21.73 29.96 -4.80
CA ARG A 381 21.02 29.81 -6.07
C ARG A 381 19.58 30.26 -5.91
N LYS A 382 19.15 31.22 -6.74
CA LYS A 382 17.78 31.73 -6.73
C LYS A 382 16.87 30.94 -7.67
N GLU A 383 15.60 30.90 -7.32
CA GLU A 383 14.55 30.34 -8.16
C GLU A 383 14.31 31.20 -9.40
N THR A 384 14.08 30.56 -10.55
CA THR A 384 13.66 31.25 -11.78
C THR A 384 12.14 31.16 -11.87
N LYS A 385 11.45 32.29 -11.75
CA LYS A 385 9.98 32.33 -11.87
C LYS A 385 9.58 32.36 -13.33
N LYS A 386 8.69 31.46 -13.72
CA LYS A 386 7.96 31.52 -15.00
C LYS A 386 6.65 32.27 -14.80
N THR A 387 6.22 33.01 -15.81
CA THR A 387 4.91 33.66 -15.79
C THR A 387 3.91 32.78 -16.53
N VAL A 388 2.79 32.47 -15.87
CA VAL A 388 1.70 31.66 -16.45
C VAL A 388 0.53 32.56 -16.78
N GLN A 389 0.10 32.59 -18.04
CA GLN A 389 -1.12 33.26 -18.47
C GLN A 389 -2.20 32.22 -18.76
N VAL A 390 -3.28 32.22 -17.97
CA VAL A 390 -4.44 31.35 -18.20
C VAL A 390 -5.29 31.94 -19.32
N LEU A 391 -5.53 31.13 -20.36
CA LEU A 391 -6.39 31.48 -21.50
C LEU A 391 -7.84 31.09 -21.23
N GLU A 392 -8.06 29.88 -20.70
CA GLU A 392 -9.39 29.35 -20.41
C GLU A 392 -9.32 28.33 -19.28
N LYS A 393 -10.36 28.28 -18.43
CA LYS A 393 -10.53 27.26 -17.40
C LYS A 393 -11.94 26.67 -17.46
N THR A 394 -12.03 25.36 -17.67
CA THR A 394 -13.28 24.60 -17.66
C THR A 394 -13.33 23.74 -16.41
N GLU A 395 -14.29 24.00 -15.51
CA GLU A 395 -14.42 23.29 -14.23
C GLU A 395 -15.60 22.31 -14.19
N ARG A 396 -16.55 22.45 -15.13
CA ARG A 396 -17.75 21.63 -15.21
C ARG A 396 -17.91 21.06 -16.61
N LEU A 397 -17.54 19.79 -16.75
CA LEU A 397 -17.75 19.03 -17.97
C LEU A 397 -19.12 18.32 -17.92
N PRO A 398 -19.84 18.21 -19.06
CA PRO A 398 -21.07 17.43 -19.16
C PRO A 398 -20.76 15.93 -19.11
N ALA A 399 -21.80 15.10 -19.14
CA ALA A 399 -21.64 13.68 -19.41
C ALA A 399 -21.00 13.48 -20.80
N VAL A 400 -20.07 12.54 -20.90
CA VAL A 400 -19.26 12.31 -22.10
C VAL A 400 -19.43 10.89 -22.64
N PRO A 401 -19.24 10.67 -23.96
CA PRO A 401 -19.10 9.33 -24.51
C PRO A 401 -17.98 8.58 -23.80
N PHE A 402 -18.11 7.26 -23.71
CA PHE A 402 -17.13 6.41 -23.05
C PHE A 402 -16.96 5.09 -23.79
N THR A 403 -15.85 4.42 -23.50
CA THR A 403 -15.58 3.05 -23.94
C THR A 403 -15.22 2.21 -22.71
N LEU A 404 -15.77 0.99 -22.64
CA LEU A 404 -15.41 0.01 -21.62
C LEU A 404 -14.29 -0.89 -22.17
N GLY A 405 -13.24 -1.12 -21.37
CA GLY A 405 -12.13 -2.00 -21.75
C GLY A 405 -12.50 -3.49 -21.77
N GLU A 406 -13.60 -3.85 -21.11
CA GLU A 406 -14.19 -5.19 -21.04
C GLU A 406 -15.72 -5.06 -21.04
N PRO A 407 -16.48 -6.13 -21.35
CA PRO A 407 -17.93 -6.13 -21.22
C PRO A 407 -18.41 -5.76 -19.81
N ASN A 408 -19.61 -5.19 -19.70
CA ASN A 408 -20.23 -4.95 -18.40
C ASN A 408 -20.67 -6.28 -17.76
N VAL A 409 -20.86 -6.26 -16.44
CA VAL A 409 -21.00 -7.46 -15.61
C VAL A 409 -22.34 -7.44 -14.88
N LEU A 410 -23.09 -8.53 -15.00
CA LEU A 410 -24.13 -8.93 -14.05
C LEU A 410 -23.60 -10.11 -13.23
N LEU A 411 -23.42 -9.90 -11.92
CA LEU A 411 -22.90 -10.91 -10.99
C LEU A 411 -23.96 -11.98 -10.69
N LEU A 412 -23.58 -13.25 -10.75
CA LEU A 412 -24.38 -14.41 -10.35
C LEU A 412 -23.70 -15.13 -9.17
N ASP A 413 -24.03 -14.68 -7.98
CA ASP A 413 -23.45 -15.11 -6.70
C ASP A 413 -24.49 -15.65 -5.70
N MET A 414 -25.77 -15.63 -6.08
CA MET A 414 -26.88 -16.18 -5.32
C MET A 414 -27.72 -17.09 -6.24
N ALA A 415 -28.06 -18.28 -5.75
CA ALA A 415 -28.88 -19.24 -6.48
C ALA A 415 -29.73 -20.08 -5.54
N ALA A 416 -30.93 -20.45 -5.98
CA ALA A 416 -31.58 -21.65 -5.43
C ALA A 416 -30.79 -22.88 -5.88
N TYR A 417 -30.80 -23.97 -5.11
CA TYR A 417 -29.95 -25.12 -5.41
C TYR A 417 -30.60 -26.47 -5.08
N ALA A 418 -30.10 -27.54 -5.70
CA ALA A 418 -30.43 -28.92 -5.34
C ALA A 418 -29.17 -29.79 -5.46
N LEU A 419 -29.00 -30.74 -4.55
CA LEU A 419 -27.93 -31.74 -4.63
C LEU A 419 -28.55 -33.06 -5.12
N ASP A 420 -27.98 -33.60 -6.19
CA ASP A 420 -28.49 -34.79 -6.89
C ASP A 420 -30.00 -34.64 -7.21
N ASP A 421 -30.78 -35.71 -6.98
CA ASP A 421 -32.25 -35.72 -7.13
C ASP A 421 -32.98 -35.19 -5.89
N GLY A 422 -32.29 -34.44 -5.03
CA GLY A 422 -32.82 -33.87 -3.80
C GLY A 422 -33.84 -32.74 -4.03
N ALA A 423 -34.52 -32.35 -2.95
CA ALA A 423 -35.46 -31.24 -3.00
C ALA A 423 -34.74 -29.91 -3.25
N ARG A 424 -35.34 -29.07 -4.11
CA ARG A 424 -34.86 -27.70 -4.38
C ARG A 424 -34.93 -26.87 -3.09
N GLN A 425 -33.77 -26.34 -2.72
CA GLN A 425 -33.58 -25.42 -1.61
C GLN A 425 -33.81 -23.97 -2.05
N PRO A 426 -34.18 -23.06 -1.13
CA PRO A 426 -34.31 -21.64 -1.42
C PRO A 426 -32.98 -21.02 -1.87
N GLU A 427 -33.07 -19.80 -2.38
CA GLU A 427 -31.89 -19.02 -2.79
C GLU A 427 -30.94 -18.78 -1.62
N GLU A 428 -29.64 -18.93 -1.88
CA GLU A 428 -28.54 -18.64 -0.95
C GLU A 428 -27.32 -18.15 -1.73
N GLU A 429 -26.41 -17.44 -1.05
CA GLU A 429 -25.11 -17.05 -1.61
C GLU A 429 -24.21 -18.29 -1.83
N LEU A 430 -23.49 -18.32 -2.96
CA LEU A 430 -22.79 -19.52 -3.44
C LEU A 430 -21.71 -20.04 -2.49
N LEU A 431 -20.94 -19.19 -1.82
CA LEU A 431 -19.93 -19.65 -0.86
C LEU A 431 -20.57 -20.18 0.42
N ARG A 432 -21.68 -19.58 0.87
CA ARG A 432 -22.45 -20.03 2.03
C ARG A 432 -23.13 -21.37 1.75
N LEU A 433 -23.71 -21.57 0.57
CA LEU A 433 -24.32 -22.86 0.22
C LEU A 433 -23.26 -23.96 0.05
N ASP A 434 -22.09 -23.66 -0.54
CA ASP A 434 -20.97 -24.60 -0.62
C ASP A 434 -20.49 -25.00 0.79
N ALA A 435 -20.37 -24.05 1.71
CA ALA A 435 -20.02 -24.34 3.10
C ALA A 435 -21.06 -25.23 3.82
N ARG A 436 -22.36 -25.11 3.49
CA ARG A 436 -23.42 -25.99 4.01
C ARG A 436 -23.29 -27.40 3.44
N LEU A 437 -23.24 -27.54 2.12
CA LEU A 437 -23.12 -28.85 1.46
C LEU A 437 -21.87 -29.60 1.89
N ARG A 438 -20.72 -28.93 2.01
CA ARG A 438 -19.49 -29.53 2.52
C ARG A 438 -19.66 -30.07 3.93
N ARG A 439 -20.36 -29.34 4.81
CA ARG A 439 -20.62 -29.78 6.19
C ARG A 439 -21.50 -31.03 6.21
N GLU A 440 -22.55 -31.05 5.40
CA GLU A 440 -23.48 -32.18 5.29
C GLU A 440 -22.78 -33.45 4.77
N LEU A 441 -21.87 -33.29 3.79
CA LEU A 441 -21.15 -34.39 3.15
C LEU A 441 -19.81 -34.75 3.84
N GLY A 442 -19.43 -34.04 4.90
CA GLY A 442 -18.15 -34.25 5.58
C GLY A 442 -16.92 -33.90 4.72
N TYR A 443 -17.06 -32.99 3.76
CA TYR A 443 -15.96 -32.52 2.90
C TYR A 443 -15.14 -31.42 3.58
N PRO A 444 -13.84 -31.25 3.22
CA PRO A 444 -13.00 -30.19 3.76
C PRO A 444 -13.58 -28.79 3.49
N ARG A 445 -13.56 -27.95 4.52
CA ARG A 445 -13.96 -26.53 4.45
C ARG A 445 -12.99 -25.72 3.59
N ARG A 446 -13.50 -24.66 2.98
CA ARG A 446 -12.76 -23.73 2.14
C ARG A 446 -12.79 -22.34 2.76
N ASP A 447 -11.97 -22.11 3.78
CA ASP A 447 -11.94 -20.86 4.55
C ASP A 447 -10.51 -20.42 4.88
N GLY A 448 -9.58 -20.70 3.97
CA GLY A 448 -8.15 -20.40 4.11
C GLY A 448 -7.32 -21.51 4.78
N ALA A 449 -7.95 -22.47 5.45
CA ALA A 449 -7.28 -23.65 6.04
C ALA A 449 -7.40 -24.92 5.18
N LEU A 450 -7.52 -24.76 3.85
CA LEU A 450 -7.62 -25.90 2.93
C LEU A 450 -6.24 -26.50 2.65
N ALA A 451 -6.13 -27.82 2.70
CA ALA A 451 -4.96 -28.50 2.16
C ALA A 451 -4.82 -28.17 0.67
N GLN A 452 -3.63 -27.76 0.25
CA GLN A 452 -3.37 -27.40 -1.15
C GLN A 452 -3.85 -28.52 -2.08
N PRO A 453 -4.56 -28.24 -3.20
CA PRO A 453 -5.22 -29.28 -3.99
C PRO A 453 -4.31 -30.41 -4.49
N TYR A 454 -3.00 -30.17 -4.63
CA TYR A 454 -2.02 -31.19 -5.01
C TYR A 454 -1.67 -32.18 -3.88
N THR A 455 -2.04 -31.88 -2.64
CA THR A 455 -1.87 -32.77 -1.49
C THR A 455 -3.06 -33.72 -1.31
N LEU A 456 -4.18 -33.46 -2.00
CA LEU A 456 -5.37 -34.29 -1.99
C LEU A 456 -5.32 -35.35 -3.11
N PRO A 457 -5.75 -36.60 -2.85
CA PRO A 457 -5.92 -37.61 -3.89
C PRO A 457 -6.82 -37.12 -5.03
N LYS A 458 -6.55 -37.57 -6.25
CA LYS A 458 -7.46 -37.35 -7.38
C LYS A 458 -8.64 -38.32 -7.25
N GLU A 459 -9.81 -37.80 -6.90
CA GLU A 459 -11.06 -38.57 -6.79
C GLU A 459 -12.09 -37.98 -7.77
N PRO A 460 -12.94 -38.81 -8.41
CA PRO A 460 -14.04 -38.32 -9.23
C PRO A 460 -15.11 -37.64 -8.36
N PRO A 461 -15.85 -36.65 -8.89
CA PRO A 461 -17.02 -36.10 -8.21
C PRO A 461 -18.06 -37.17 -7.92
N GLU A 462 -18.63 -37.16 -6.71
CA GLU A 462 -19.60 -38.15 -6.24
C GLU A 462 -21.06 -37.69 -6.41
N HIS A 463 -21.27 -36.38 -6.53
CA HIS A 463 -22.57 -35.74 -6.57
C HIS A 463 -22.70 -34.81 -7.79
N THR A 464 -23.92 -34.37 -8.06
CA THR A 464 -24.21 -33.29 -9.01
C THR A 464 -24.90 -32.14 -8.28
N LEU A 465 -24.34 -30.94 -8.39
CA LEU A 465 -24.94 -29.73 -7.85
C LEU A 465 -25.71 -28.99 -8.94
N HIS A 466 -27.00 -28.78 -8.71
CA HIS A 466 -27.88 -27.99 -9.55
C HIS A 466 -27.99 -26.58 -8.97
N LEU A 467 -27.68 -25.56 -9.77
CA LEU A 467 -27.83 -24.14 -9.39
C LEU A 467 -28.87 -23.48 -10.31
N TYR A 468 -29.82 -22.77 -9.73
CA TYR A 468 -30.91 -22.09 -10.42
C TYR A 468 -30.81 -20.58 -10.17
N PHE A 469 -30.32 -19.85 -11.17
CA PHE A 469 -30.17 -18.40 -11.14
C PHE A 469 -31.35 -17.73 -11.83
N THR A 470 -31.79 -16.59 -11.29
CA THR A 470 -32.81 -15.73 -11.89
C THR A 470 -32.36 -14.28 -11.92
N PHE A 471 -32.69 -13.56 -13.00
CA PHE A 471 -32.49 -12.10 -13.08
C PHE A 471 -33.50 -11.48 -14.04
N ASP A 472 -33.79 -10.19 -13.84
CA ASP A 472 -34.72 -9.45 -14.69
C ASP A 472 -33.99 -8.70 -15.81
N SER A 473 -34.70 -8.43 -16.89
CA SER A 473 -34.22 -7.57 -17.98
C SER A 473 -35.31 -6.63 -18.49
N GLU A 474 -34.97 -5.37 -18.67
CA GLU A 474 -35.86 -4.36 -19.30
C GLU A 474 -35.82 -4.42 -20.84
N ILE A 475 -34.80 -5.07 -21.39
CA ILE A 475 -34.51 -5.17 -22.82
C ILE A 475 -34.39 -6.62 -23.27
N ALA A 476 -34.57 -6.87 -24.56
CA ALA A 476 -33.98 -8.03 -25.19
C ALA A 476 -32.52 -7.71 -25.55
N TYR A 477 -31.60 -8.64 -25.35
CA TYR A 477 -30.17 -8.42 -25.64
C TYR A 477 -29.53 -9.66 -26.26
N GLU A 478 -28.84 -9.48 -27.38
CA GLU A 478 -28.09 -10.52 -28.08
C GLU A 478 -26.59 -10.36 -27.81
N GLY A 479 -25.85 -11.47 -27.82
CA GLY A 479 -24.39 -11.47 -27.63
C GLY A 479 -23.93 -11.58 -26.18
N ALA A 480 -24.82 -11.93 -25.25
CA ALA A 480 -24.45 -12.20 -23.86
C ALA A 480 -23.53 -13.43 -23.76
N GLN A 481 -22.64 -13.42 -22.77
CA GLN A 481 -21.78 -14.55 -22.44
C GLN A 481 -21.92 -14.91 -20.97
N LEU A 482 -21.82 -16.20 -20.63
CA LEU A 482 -21.68 -16.68 -19.27
C LEU A 482 -20.20 -16.95 -18.99
N ALA A 483 -19.65 -16.33 -17.96
CA ALA A 483 -18.33 -16.61 -17.43
C ALA A 483 -18.44 -17.47 -16.16
N LEU A 484 -17.74 -18.61 -16.14
CA LEU A 484 -17.73 -19.58 -15.04
C LEU A 484 -16.44 -20.41 -15.04
N GLU A 485 -16.08 -20.98 -13.88
CA GLU A 485 -15.03 -22.00 -13.80
C GLU A 485 -15.50 -23.35 -14.35
N ASP A 486 -14.55 -24.17 -14.79
CA ASP A 486 -14.78 -25.55 -15.23
C ASP A 486 -15.92 -25.72 -16.27
N ALA A 487 -16.09 -24.70 -17.13
CA ALA A 487 -17.17 -24.59 -18.11
C ALA A 487 -17.35 -25.83 -18.99
N GLU A 488 -16.27 -26.54 -19.33
CA GLU A 488 -16.30 -27.76 -20.15
C GLU A 488 -17.04 -28.92 -19.48
N THR A 489 -17.12 -28.91 -18.15
CA THR A 489 -17.78 -29.96 -17.36
C THR A 489 -19.19 -29.57 -16.92
N ALA A 490 -19.53 -28.28 -17.00
CA ALA A 490 -20.84 -27.77 -16.65
C ALA A 490 -21.88 -28.08 -17.74
N GLN A 491 -23.07 -28.50 -17.33
CA GLN A 491 -24.24 -28.48 -18.21
C GLN A 491 -25.01 -27.18 -17.99
N ILE A 492 -25.29 -26.46 -19.08
CA ILE A 492 -25.84 -25.11 -19.03
C ILE A 492 -27.19 -25.10 -19.76
N GLU A 493 -28.19 -24.49 -19.13
CA GLU A 493 -29.48 -24.19 -19.72
C GLU A 493 -29.84 -22.72 -19.47
N MET A 494 -30.42 -22.06 -20.48
CA MET A 494 -30.97 -20.72 -20.35
C MET A 494 -32.41 -20.70 -20.89
N ASN A 495 -33.36 -20.23 -20.08
CA ASN A 495 -34.78 -20.13 -20.43
C ASN A 495 -35.36 -21.44 -21.05
N GLY A 496 -35.03 -22.61 -20.48
CA GLY A 496 -35.49 -23.91 -20.98
C GLY A 496 -34.69 -24.47 -22.16
N LYS A 497 -33.70 -23.73 -22.68
CA LYS A 497 -32.90 -24.12 -23.85
C LYS A 497 -31.49 -24.52 -23.43
N ARG A 498 -31.06 -25.71 -23.85
CA ARG A 498 -29.68 -26.17 -23.64
C ARG A 498 -28.69 -25.25 -24.34
N VAL A 499 -27.66 -24.84 -23.59
CA VAL A 499 -26.55 -24.04 -24.10
C VAL A 499 -25.35 -24.99 -24.31
N PRO A 500 -24.74 -25.03 -25.50
CA PRO A 500 -23.51 -25.79 -25.71
C PRO A 500 -22.38 -25.23 -24.85
N SER A 501 -21.72 -26.07 -24.05
CA SER A 501 -20.58 -25.70 -23.21
C SER A 501 -19.28 -25.53 -24.02
N VAL A 502 -19.34 -24.75 -25.11
CA VAL A 502 -18.21 -24.43 -25.97
C VAL A 502 -17.55 -23.15 -25.46
N VAL A 503 -16.31 -23.27 -25.01
CA VAL A 503 -15.51 -22.15 -24.51
C VAL A 503 -15.21 -21.18 -25.66
N THR A 504 -15.57 -19.91 -25.47
CA THR A 504 -15.36 -18.82 -26.44
C THR A 504 -14.22 -17.87 -26.04
N GLY A 505 -13.70 -17.98 -24.82
CA GLY A 505 -12.75 -17.03 -24.25
C GLY A 505 -12.65 -17.17 -22.73
N PHE A 506 -12.25 -16.08 -22.06
CA PHE A 506 -12.15 -16.01 -20.60
C PHE A 506 -12.46 -14.60 -20.08
N PHE A 507 -12.79 -14.51 -18.78
CA PHE A 507 -13.07 -13.25 -18.08
C PHE A 507 -12.04 -13.04 -16.97
N THR A 508 -11.21 -12.00 -17.10
CA THR A 508 -10.14 -11.60 -16.15
C THR A 508 -9.00 -12.63 -16.01
N ASP A 509 -9.30 -13.92 -15.87
CA ASP A 509 -8.33 -15.00 -15.74
C ASP A 509 -8.73 -16.24 -16.54
N ARG A 510 -7.73 -17.00 -17.01
CA ARG A 510 -7.94 -18.19 -17.87
C ARG A 510 -8.72 -19.32 -17.17
N ALA A 511 -8.78 -19.31 -15.84
CA ALA A 511 -9.63 -20.24 -15.09
C ALA A 511 -11.13 -19.94 -15.25
N ILE A 512 -11.51 -18.69 -15.55
CA ILE A 512 -12.91 -18.25 -15.65
C ILE A 512 -13.25 -18.14 -17.14
N LYS A 513 -13.84 -19.20 -17.68
CA LYS A 513 -14.05 -19.38 -19.12
C LYS A 513 -15.40 -18.79 -19.54
N THR A 514 -15.48 -18.24 -20.74
CA THR A 514 -16.74 -17.72 -21.29
C THR A 514 -17.42 -18.74 -22.21
N VAL A 515 -18.74 -18.80 -22.16
CA VAL A 515 -19.60 -19.56 -23.07
C VAL A 515 -20.65 -18.59 -23.64
N ALA A 516 -20.95 -18.69 -24.94
CA ALA A 516 -21.99 -17.85 -25.55
C ALA A 516 -23.38 -18.24 -25.05
N LEU A 517 -24.16 -17.25 -24.60
CA LEU A 517 -25.55 -17.46 -24.19
C LEU A 517 -26.52 -17.20 -25.35
N PRO A 518 -27.69 -17.85 -25.36
CA PRO A 518 -28.86 -17.39 -26.11
C PRO A 518 -29.22 -15.93 -25.75
N PRO A 519 -30.04 -15.25 -26.58
CA PRO A 519 -30.50 -13.90 -26.26
C PRO A 519 -31.15 -13.82 -24.88
N ILE A 520 -30.82 -12.77 -24.14
CA ILE A 520 -31.56 -12.37 -22.94
C ILE A 520 -32.93 -11.86 -23.40
N GLU A 521 -33.98 -12.39 -22.81
CA GLU A 521 -35.36 -12.01 -23.10
C GLU A 521 -35.78 -10.86 -22.18
N LYS A 522 -36.71 -10.01 -22.62
CA LYS A 522 -37.29 -8.98 -21.74
C LYS A 522 -38.16 -9.66 -20.67
N GLY A 523 -38.00 -9.29 -19.41
CA GLY A 523 -38.63 -9.92 -18.25
C GLY A 523 -37.67 -10.82 -17.46
N GLU A 524 -38.21 -11.83 -16.79
CA GLU A 524 -37.43 -12.77 -15.98
C GLU A 524 -36.66 -13.74 -16.89
N ASN A 525 -35.36 -13.89 -16.64
CA ASN A 525 -34.49 -14.88 -17.28
C ASN A 525 -34.00 -15.88 -16.25
N ARG A 526 -33.78 -17.12 -16.68
CA ARG A 526 -33.36 -18.24 -15.83
C ARG A 526 -32.15 -18.93 -16.43
N ILE A 527 -31.12 -19.12 -15.61
CA ILE A 527 -29.96 -19.94 -15.95
C ILE A 527 -29.91 -21.13 -14.98
N VAL A 528 -29.79 -22.33 -15.52
CA VAL A 528 -29.60 -23.55 -14.72
C VAL A 528 -28.23 -24.13 -15.03
N LEU A 529 -27.43 -24.34 -14.00
CA LEU A 529 -26.14 -25.02 -14.08
C LEU A 529 -26.22 -26.37 -13.39
N GLN A 530 -25.68 -27.41 -14.03
CA GLN A 530 -25.39 -28.69 -13.39
C GLN A 530 -23.88 -28.88 -13.34
N LEU A 531 -23.34 -28.94 -12.13
CA LEU A 531 -21.91 -28.98 -11.87
C LEU A 531 -21.55 -30.32 -11.20
N PRO A 532 -20.51 -31.03 -11.67
CA PRO A 532 -19.96 -32.15 -10.94
C PRO A 532 -19.44 -31.70 -9.56
N TYR A 533 -19.93 -32.32 -8.50
CA TYR A 533 -19.66 -31.90 -7.12
C TYR A 533 -18.94 -33.00 -6.31
N GLY A 534 -17.80 -32.65 -5.75
CA GLY A 534 -16.97 -33.51 -4.92
C GLY A 534 -16.00 -32.69 -4.06
N LYS A 535 -15.14 -33.36 -3.29
CA LYS A 535 -14.19 -32.71 -2.35
C LYS A 535 -13.35 -31.59 -3.00
N ARG A 536 -13.01 -31.75 -4.28
CA ARG A 536 -12.17 -30.83 -5.06
C ARG A 536 -12.93 -29.80 -5.90
N THR A 537 -14.26 -29.91 -6.00
CA THR A 537 -15.07 -28.98 -6.81
C THR A 537 -15.06 -27.58 -6.23
N ASN A 538 -14.88 -26.57 -7.09
CA ASN A 538 -15.07 -25.17 -6.75
C ASN A 538 -16.49 -24.73 -7.11
N VAL A 539 -17.29 -24.39 -6.11
CA VAL A 539 -18.55 -23.66 -6.33
C VAL A 539 -18.22 -22.19 -6.24
N GLU A 540 -18.35 -21.49 -7.37
CA GLU A 540 -17.83 -20.14 -7.56
C GLU A 540 -18.87 -19.23 -8.20
N TRP A 541 -18.70 -17.93 -7.97
CA TRP A 541 -19.49 -16.90 -8.63
C TRP A 541 -19.38 -17.03 -10.15
N CYS A 542 -20.52 -16.84 -10.81
CA CYS A 542 -20.65 -16.79 -12.25
C CYS A 542 -20.97 -15.35 -12.69
N TYR A 543 -20.83 -15.06 -13.97
CA TYR A 543 -21.01 -13.71 -14.49
C TYR A 543 -21.73 -13.74 -15.83
N VAL A 544 -22.77 -12.93 -16.00
CA VAL A 544 -23.30 -12.62 -17.34
C VAL A 544 -22.60 -11.37 -17.83
N LEU A 545 -22.01 -11.46 -19.01
CA LEU A 545 -21.18 -10.42 -19.61
C LEU A 545 -21.83 -9.88 -20.89
N GLY A 546 -21.78 -8.58 -21.10
CA GLY A 546 -22.26 -7.97 -22.35
C GLY A 546 -22.21 -6.44 -22.39
N ALA A 547 -22.58 -5.89 -23.54
CA ALA A 547 -22.76 -4.45 -23.77
C ALA A 547 -24.17 -4.00 -23.35
N PHE A 548 -24.48 -4.18 -22.06
CA PHE A 548 -25.72 -3.76 -21.43
C PHE A 548 -25.42 -3.00 -20.12
N GLY A 549 -26.40 -2.29 -19.58
CA GLY A 549 -26.33 -1.72 -18.22
C GLY A 549 -26.90 -2.70 -17.18
N VAL A 550 -26.56 -2.49 -15.91
CA VAL A 550 -27.15 -3.24 -14.78
C VAL A 550 -27.61 -2.25 -13.72
N ARG A 551 -28.82 -2.45 -13.20
CA ARG A 551 -29.32 -1.76 -12.02
C ARG A 551 -29.41 -2.72 -10.85
N VAL A 552 -28.97 -2.26 -9.69
CA VAL A 552 -29.02 -3.00 -8.41
C VAL A 552 -29.96 -2.27 -7.45
N ALA A 553 -30.86 -3.01 -6.80
CA ALA A 553 -31.72 -2.54 -5.73
C ALA A 553 -31.80 -3.59 -4.62
N GLY A 554 -31.03 -3.39 -3.54
CA GLY A 554 -30.85 -4.42 -2.51
C GLY A 554 -30.13 -5.64 -3.10
N THR A 555 -30.84 -6.76 -3.22
CA THR A 555 -30.36 -8.01 -3.84
C THR A 555 -30.74 -8.13 -5.32
N GLN A 556 -31.72 -7.34 -5.77
CA GLN A 556 -32.28 -7.45 -7.12
C GLN A 556 -31.33 -6.88 -8.17
N LYS A 557 -31.17 -7.62 -9.27
CA LYS A 557 -30.32 -7.28 -10.41
C LYS A 557 -31.19 -7.24 -11.66
N THR A 558 -31.15 -6.11 -12.38
CA THR A 558 -31.90 -5.93 -13.62
C THR A 558 -30.99 -5.48 -14.75
N VAL A 559 -31.02 -6.18 -15.88
CA VAL A 559 -30.36 -5.75 -17.13
C VAL A 559 -31.12 -4.58 -17.73
N THR A 560 -30.40 -3.52 -18.10
CA THR A 560 -30.92 -2.28 -18.68
C THR A 560 -30.18 -1.96 -19.99
N PRO A 561 -30.63 -0.98 -20.79
CA PRO A 561 -29.79 -0.42 -21.83
C PRO A 561 -28.43 0.04 -21.26
N LEU A 562 -27.36 -0.16 -22.01
CA LEU A 562 -26.07 0.46 -21.70
C LEU A 562 -26.24 1.99 -21.84
N PRO A 563 -25.74 2.81 -20.89
CA PRO A 563 -25.80 4.26 -21.05
C PRO A 563 -24.98 4.68 -22.28
N GLU A 564 -25.41 5.73 -22.97
CA GLU A 564 -24.66 6.30 -24.11
C GLU A 564 -23.49 7.18 -23.64
N LYS A 565 -23.61 7.75 -22.44
CA LYS A 565 -22.64 8.69 -21.84
C LYS A 565 -22.55 8.47 -20.34
N LEU A 566 -21.39 8.77 -19.77
CA LEU A 566 -21.19 8.79 -18.31
C LEU A 566 -20.96 10.21 -17.83
N ALA A 567 -21.60 10.56 -16.72
CA ALA A 567 -21.24 11.73 -15.94
C ALA A 567 -20.04 11.42 -15.03
N PHE A 568 -19.29 12.46 -14.67
CA PHE A 568 -18.22 12.39 -13.67
C PHE A 568 -18.83 12.24 -12.26
N ALA A 569 -19.17 10.99 -11.92
CA ALA A 569 -19.81 10.56 -10.68
C ALA A 569 -19.52 9.07 -10.44
N ASP A 570 -20.13 8.49 -9.40
CA ASP A 570 -20.05 7.06 -9.14
C ASP A 570 -20.76 6.26 -10.25
N VAL A 571 -20.01 5.44 -10.98
CA VAL A 571 -20.54 4.68 -12.11
C VAL A 571 -21.41 3.50 -11.67
N THR A 572 -21.35 3.10 -10.39
CA THR A 572 -22.21 2.04 -9.86
C THR A 572 -23.69 2.39 -9.95
N THR A 573 -24.00 3.69 -9.93
CA THR A 573 -25.36 4.23 -10.10
C THR A 573 -25.70 4.61 -11.54
N GLN A 574 -24.77 4.43 -12.48
CA GLN A 574 -24.90 4.77 -13.90
C GLN A 574 -24.91 3.51 -14.79
N GLY A 575 -25.39 2.39 -14.26
CA GLY A 575 -25.50 1.14 -15.03
C GLY A 575 -24.28 0.22 -14.97
N LEU A 576 -23.24 0.56 -14.19
CA LEU A 576 -21.99 -0.21 -14.07
C LEU A 576 -21.67 -0.68 -12.63
N PRO A 577 -22.62 -1.27 -11.87
CA PRO A 577 -22.45 -1.62 -10.45
C PRO A 577 -21.32 -2.62 -10.19
N PHE A 578 -21.21 -3.67 -11.00
CA PHE A 578 -20.22 -4.74 -10.84
C PHE A 578 -19.01 -4.59 -11.76
N TYR A 579 -18.92 -3.47 -12.49
CA TYR A 579 -17.82 -3.22 -13.40
C TYR A 579 -16.51 -2.99 -12.64
N GLY A 580 -15.43 -3.61 -13.11
CA GLY A 580 -14.13 -3.55 -12.43
C GLY A 580 -12.93 -3.35 -13.35
N ALA A 581 -13.15 -3.16 -14.65
CA ALA A 581 -12.10 -2.95 -15.66
C ALA A 581 -11.93 -1.46 -16.01
N ASN A 582 -11.23 -1.16 -17.11
CA ASN A 582 -10.89 0.22 -17.49
C ASN A 582 -12.08 0.94 -18.15
N ILE A 583 -12.23 2.25 -17.86
CA ILE A 583 -13.21 3.12 -18.51
C ILE A 583 -12.48 4.28 -19.19
N ASP A 584 -12.66 4.42 -20.50
CA ASP A 584 -12.18 5.57 -21.26
C ASP A 584 -13.27 6.64 -21.35
N TYR A 585 -13.01 7.84 -20.84
CA TYR A 585 -13.90 9.01 -20.96
C TYR A 585 -13.41 9.91 -22.12
N HIS A 586 -14.23 10.12 -23.15
CA HIS A 586 -13.84 10.88 -24.34
C HIS A 586 -14.33 12.32 -24.30
N ILE A 587 -13.40 13.27 -24.09
CA ILE A 587 -13.66 14.68 -23.86
C ILE A 587 -13.18 15.49 -25.08
N PRO A 588 -14.08 16.15 -25.83
CA PRO A 588 -13.66 17.03 -26.92
C PRO A 588 -13.02 18.31 -26.37
N VAL A 589 -11.90 18.74 -26.95
CA VAL A 589 -11.16 19.96 -26.57
C VAL A 589 -10.79 20.74 -27.82
N THR A 590 -11.07 22.05 -27.84
CA THR A 590 -10.65 22.94 -28.94
C THR A 590 -9.61 23.94 -28.44
N MET A 591 -8.48 24.05 -29.13
CA MET A 591 -7.40 25.00 -28.83
C MET A 591 -7.44 26.16 -29.83
N GLU A 592 -7.58 27.39 -29.34
CA GLU A 592 -7.64 28.61 -30.19
C GLU A 592 -6.29 29.04 -30.74
N GLU A 593 -5.22 28.68 -30.02
CA GLU A 593 -3.83 28.89 -30.35
C GLU A 593 -2.97 27.73 -29.82
N ASN A 594 -1.69 27.72 -30.20
CA ASN A 594 -0.74 26.77 -29.61
C ASN A 594 -0.52 27.14 -28.15
N ALA A 595 -0.91 26.26 -27.24
CA ALA A 595 -0.84 26.51 -25.80
C ALA A 595 -0.64 25.18 -25.04
N ARG A 596 -0.55 25.24 -23.72
CA ARG A 596 -0.51 24.07 -22.85
C ARG A 596 -1.91 23.79 -22.30
N LEU A 597 -2.21 22.50 -22.11
CA LEU A 597 -3.39 22.03 -21.39
C LEU A 597 -2.92 21.40 -20.08
N ALA A 598 -3.46 21.86 -18.95
CA ALA A 598 -3.37 21.19 -17.66
C ALA A 598 -4.69 20.46 -17.39
N VAL A 599 -4.61 19.15 -17.19
CA VAL A 599 -5.74 18.30 -16.81
C VAL A 599 -5.59 17.94 -15.34
N HIS A 600 -6.53 18.39 -14.51
CA HIS A 600 -6.53 18.12 -13.07
C HIS A 600 -7.71 17.24 -12.68
N ALA A 601 -7.44 16.07 -12.09
CA ALA A 601 -8.47 15.09 -11.69
C ALA A 601 -8.14 14.44 -10.35
N SER A 602 -8.55 15.06 -9.24
CA SER A 602 -8.16 14.66 -7.89
C SER A 602 -9.07 13.66 -7.19
N LEU A 603 -10.36 13.58 -7.57
CA LEU A 603 -11.34 12.71 -6.90
C LEU A 603 -11.78 11.56 -7.83
N TYR A 604 -11.14 10.41 -7.67
CA TYR A 604 -11.47 9.19 -8.39
C TYR A 604 -11.42 7.95 -7.48
N ARG A 605 -12.03 6.86 -7.94
CA ARG A 605 -11.93 5.52 -7.37
C ARG A 605 -11.64 4.54 -8.50
N GLY A 606 -10.40 4.06 -8.50
CA GLY A 606 -9.74 3.23 -9.50
C GLY A 606 -8.25 3.22 -9.15
N ALA A 607 -7.40 2.54 -9.92
CA ALA A 607 -5.97 2.44 -9.62
C ALA A 607 -5.19 3.72 -9.98
N LEU A 608 -5.50 4.31 -11.14
CA LEU A 608 -4.95 5.57 -11.65
C LEU A 608 -5.80 6.09 -12.82
N ILE A 609 -5.50 7.29 -13.32
CA ILE A 609 -6.05 7.83 -14.57
C ILE A 609 -4.92 7.94 -15.60
N GLY A 610 -5.05 7.29 -16.75
CA GLY A 610 -4.23 7.54 -17.92
C GLY A 610 -4.75 8.74 -18.72
N VAL A 611 -3.83 9.53 -19.29
CA VAL A 611 -4.17 10.68 -20.13
C VAL A 611 -3.65 10.42 -21.54
N SER A 612 -4.56 10.46 -22.51
CA SER A 612 -4.25 10.34 -23.93
C SER A 612 -4.87 11.49 -24.71
N VAL A 613 -4.21 11.94 -25.78
CA VAL A 613 -4.77 12.92 -26.73
C VAL A 613 -4.67 12.37 -28.14
N ASP A 614 -5.78 12.43 -28.87
CA ASP A 614 -5.88 11.96 -30.26
C ASP A 614 -5.39 10.50 -30.46
N GLY A 615 -5.58 9.67 -29.43
CA GLY A 615 -5.18 8.27 -29.40
C GLY A 615 -3.78 7.99 -28.87
N GLU A 616 -2.96 9.02 -28.62
CA GLU A 616 -1.59 8.85 -28.10
C GLU A 616 -1.54 9.04 -26.58
N ARG A 617 -0.88 8.11 -25.86
CA ARG A 617 -0.69 8.18 -24.41
C ARG A 617 0.37 9.23 -24.08
N VAL A 618 0.01 10.24 -23.27
CA VAL A 618 0.87 11.39 -22.94
C VAL A 618 1.29 11.45 -21.47
N GLY A 619 0.58 10.75 -20.59
CA GLY A 619 0.90 10.75 -19.16
C GLY A 619 -0.13 10.03 -18.30
N SER A 620 -0.03 10.26 -16.99
CA SER A 620 -0.88 9.66 -15.97
C SER A 620 -1.16 10.66 -14.85
N ILE A 621 -2.30 10.49 -14.19
CA ILE A 621 -2.73 11.21 -13.00
C ILE A 621 -2.98 10.13 -11.93
N ALA A 622 -2.10 10.06 -10.94
CA ALA A 622 -2.19 9.10 -9.83
C ALA A 622 -1.81 9.70 -8.48
N LEU A 623 -1.00 10.75 -8.47
CA LEU A 623 -0.41 11.34 -7.27
C LEU A 623 -0.70 12.85 -7.25
N PRO A 624 -0.82 13.48 -6.06
CA PRO A 624 -0.94 14.93 -5.94
C PRO A 624 0.24 15.62 -6.66
N PRO A 625 0.01 16.78 -7.31
CA PRO A 625 -1.23 17.57 -7.31
C PRO A 625 -2.34 17.04 -8.23
N TYR A 626 -2.21 15.82 -8.76
CA TYR A 626 -3.17 15.16 -9.67
C TYR A 626 -3.33 15.89 -11.00
N ILE A 627 -2.23 16.44 -11.51
CA ILE A 627 -2.19 17.22 -12.75
C ILE A 627 -1.30 16.54 -13.77
N CYS A 628 -1.80 16.42 -15.00
CA CYS A 628 -0.99 16.14 -16.19
C CYS A 628 -0.98 17.39 -17.07
N THR A 629 0.21 17.85 -17.48
CA THR A 629 0.34 19.02 -18.38
C THR A 629 0.99 18.60 -19.69
N LEU A 630 0.50 19.17 -20.80
CA LEU A 630 1.01 18.86 -22.13
C LEU A 630 0.81 20.03 -23.10
N PRO A 631 1.73 20.21 -24.06
CA PRO A 631 1.52 21.16 -25.15
C PRO A 631 0.48 20.61 -26.15
N LEU A 632 -0.37 21.49 -26.66
CA LEU A 632 -1.32 21.19 -27.75
C LEU A 632 -1.23 22.27 -28.83
N LYS A 633 -1.45 21.84 -30.08
CA LYS A 633 -1.51 22.75 -31.23
C LYS A 633 -2.89 23.39 -31.30
N LYS A 634 -3.02 24.49 -32.04
CA LYS A 634 -4.32 25.04 -32.44
C LYS A 634 -5.14 24.00 -33.20
N GLY A 635 -6.41 23.83 -32.84
CA GLY A 635 -7.32 22.89 -33.51
C GLY A 635 -8.23 22.11 -32.55
N ALA A 636 -8.99 21.17 -33.10
CA ALA A 636 -9.82 20.25 -32.35
C ALA A 636 -9.03 18.99 -31.97
N HIS A 637 -9.19 18.55 -30.74
CA HIS A 637 -8.52 17.40 -30.13
C HIS A 637 -9.53 16.56 -29.34
N THR A 638 -9.23 15.27 -29.18
CA THR A 638 -9.95 14.38 -28.26
C THR A 638 -9.06 14.00 -27.10
N LEU A 639 -9.37 14.53 -25.91
CA LEU A 639 -8.76 14.11 -24.65
C LEU A 639 -9.46 12.85 -24.17
N THR A 640 -8.72 11.76 -23.98
CA THR A 640 -9.23 10.54 -23.36
C THR A 640 -8.63 10.37 -21.97
N LEU A 641 -9.51 10.26 -20.96
CA LEU A 641 -9.11 9.91 -19.60
C LEU A 641 -9.46 8.45 -19.35
N THR A 642 -8.46 7.58 -19.26
CA THR A 642 -8.62 6.16 -18.97
C THR A 642 -8.58 5.97 -17.45
N LEU A 643 -9.73 5.76 -16.82
CA LEU A 643 -9.75 5.28 -15.44
C LEU A 643 -9.39 3.80 -15.42
N PHE A 644 -8.27 3.46 -14.79
CA PHE A 644 -7.87 2.07 -14.63
C PHE A 644 -8.65 1.41 -13.49
N GLY A 645 -9.31 0.28 -13.80
CA GLY A 645 -10.18 -0.42 -12.85
C GLY A 645 -9.45 -1.21 -11.78
N ASN A 646 -10.16 -1.63 -10.73
CA ASN A 646 -9.57 -2.31 -9.57
C ASN A 646 -10.22 -3.65 -9.22
N ARG A 647 -11.24 -4.09 -9.96
CA ARG A 647 -11.96 -5.37 -9.76
C ARG A 647 -12.73 -5.53 -8.44
N MET A 648 -12.76 -4.54 -7.55
CA MET A 648 -13.39 -4.67 -6.24
C MET A 648 -14.87 -5.09 -6.34
N ASN A 649 -15.65 -4.49 -7.23
CA ASN A 649 -17.07 -4.82 -7.37
C ASN A 649 -17.32 -6.07 -8.24
N SER A 650 -16.28 -6.64 -8.87
CA SER A 650 -16.39 -7.88 -9.65
C SER A 650 -15.96 -9.12 -8.84
N PHE A 651 -14.97 -8.98 -7.96
CA PHE A 651 -14.32 -10.09 -7.24
C PHE A 651 -14.06 -9.82 -5.75
N GLY A 652 -14.37 -8.63 -5.24
CA GLY A 652 -14.20 -8.27 -3.83
C GLY A 652 -15.36 -8.72 -2.94
N GLN A 653 -15.33 -8.35 -1.67
CA GLN A 653 -16.29 -8.77 -0.66
C GLN A 653 -17.60 -7.97 -0.75
N VAL A 654 -18.40 -8.22 -1.78
CA VAL A 654 -19.64 -7.45 -2.06
C VAL A 654 -20.76 -7.62 -1.02
N HIS A 655 -20.58 -8.49 -0.02
CA HIS A 655 -21.52 -8.75 1.08
C HIS A 655 -20.97 -8.35 2.46
N LEU A 656 -19.75 -7.81 2.52
CA LEU A 656 -19.10 -7.41 3.77
C LEU A 656 -19.64 -6.07 4.26
N VAL A 657 -20.21 -6.05 5.47
CA VAL A 657 -20.83 -4.86 6.06
C VAL A 657 -19.82 -3.99 6.82
N ASN A 658 -18.84 -4.59 7.50
CA ASN A 658 -17.90 -3.83 8.34
C ASN A 658 -16.95 -2.96 7.50
N THR A 659 -17.25 -1.66 7.45
CA THR A 659 -16.44 -0.65 6.78
C THR A 659 -15.09 -0.38 7.45
N SER A 660 -14.88 -0.84 8.70
CA SER A 660 -13.60 -0.78 9.42
C SER A 660 -12.74 -2.04 9.25
N HIS A 661 -13.19 -2.98 8.42
CA HIS A 661 -12.43 -4.19 8.14
C HIS A 661 -11.14 -3.83 7.38
N HIS A 662 -10.02 -4.37 7.82
CA HIS A 662 -8.69 -4.04 7.30
C HIS A 662 -7.81 -5.28 7.07
N TRP A 663 -8.35 -6.49 7.29
CA TRP A 663 -7.65 -7.76 7.07
C TRP A 663 -8.31 -8.56 5.95
N PHE A 664 -8.00 -8.24 4.70
CA PHE A 664 -8.66 -8.81 3.53
C PHE A 664 -8.01 -10.13 3.07
N GLY A 665 -8.46 -11.24 3.67
CA GLY A 665 -8.12 -12.61 3.25
C GLY A 665 -9.37 -13.48 2.98
N PRO A 666 -9.22 -14.81 2.82
CA PRO A 666 -10.34 -15.72 2.48
C PRO A 666 -11.55 -15.66 3.42
N SER A 667 -11.33 -15.35 4.70
CA SER A 667 -12.41 -15.22 5.71
C SER A 667 -13.27 -13.96 5.50
N SER A 668 -12.74 -12.91 4.87
CA SER A 668 -13.48 -11.66 4.62
C SER A 668 -14.63 -11.84 3.61
N TYR A 669 -14.60 -12.91 2.82
CA TYR A 669 -15.66 -13.31 1.89
C TYR A 669 -16.76 -14.16 2.53
N ARG A 670 -16.57 -14.58 3.79
CA ARG A 670 -17.39 -15.58 4.49
C ARG A 670 -17.84 -15.05 5.84
N THR A 671 -18.18 -13.78 5.89
CA THR A 671 -18.68 -13.17 7.10
C THR A 671 -20.09 -13.69 7.42
N GLU A 672 -20.42 -13.66 8.71
CA GLU A 672 -21.69 -14.12 9.25
C GLU A 672 -22.24 -13.07 10.23
N GLY A 673 -23.52 -13.22 10.61
CA GLY A 673 -24.19 -12.30 11.54
C GLY A 673 -24.21 -10.87 11.04
N ASP A 674 -24.03 -9.91 11.96
CA ASP A 674 -24.08 -8.46 11.68
C ASP A 674 -22.98 -7.97 10.71
N ASN A 675 -21.96 -8.79 10.45
CA ASN A 675 -20.87 -8.45 9.54
C ASN A 675 -21.15 -8.87 8.08
N TRP A 676 -22.37 -9.32 7.80
CA TRP A 676 -22.78 -9.83 6.50
C TRP A 676 -24.18 -9.33 6.14
N SER A 677 -24.41 -9.16 4.83
CA SER A 677 -25.68 -8.73 4.24
C SER A 677 -25.91 -9.49 2.93
N TYR A 678 -27.17 -9.73 2.56
CA TYR A 678 -27.51 -10.21 1.22
C TYR A 678 -27.47 -9.05 0.21
N GLU A 679 -27.76 -7.83 0.65
CA GLU A 679 -27.71 -6.62 -0.14
C GLU A 679 -26.26 -6.24 -0.48
N TYR A 680 -26.02 -5.90 -1.74
CA TYR A 680 -24.67 -5.57 -2.18
C TYR A 680 -24.11 -4.31 -1.52
N GLN A 681 -22.97 -4.47 -0.86
CA GLN A 681 -22.13 -3.41 -0.30
C GLN A 681 -21.07 -2.99 -1.32
N LEU A 682 -21.50 -2.38 -2.44
CA LEU A 682 -20.61 -1.96 -3.52
C LEU A 682 -19.72 -0.78 -3.11
N LYS A 683 -18.46 -0.77 -3.57
CA LYS A 683 -17.57 0.39 -3.41
C LYS A 683 -17.80 1.39 -4.56
N ARG A 684 -17.68 2.68 -4.25
CA ARG A 684 -17.72 3.75 -5.26
C ARG A 684 -16.63 3.50 -6.31
N PHE A 685 -16.96 3.70 -7.57
CA PHE A 685 -16.03 3.50 -8.70
C PHE A 685 -16.24 4.61 -9.74
N GLY A 686 -15.19 5.09 -10.40
CA GLY A 686 -15.31 6.17 -11.40
C GLY A 686 -14.43 7.40 -11.14
N ILE A 687 -14.43 8.33 -12.10
CA ILE A 687 -13.97 9.70 -11.87
C ILE A 687 -15.13 10.48 -11.25
N LEU A 688 -15.05 10.72 -9.94
CA LEU A 688 -16.18 11.11 -9.09
C LEU A 688 -16.44 12.63 -9.05
N LYS A 689 -15.53 13.41 -9.65
CA LYS A 689 -15.62 14.86 -9.81
C LYS A 689 -15.19 15.22 -11.21
N SER A 690 -15.89 16.16 -11.84
CA SER A 690 -15.47 16.71 -13.12
C SER A 690 -13.99 17.11 -13.09
N PRO A 691 -13.16 16.62 -14.02
CA PRO A 691 -11.83 17.15 -14.24
C PRO A 691 -11.88 18.64 -14.52
N THR A 692 -10.83 19.34 -14.10
CA THR A 692 -10.61 20.73 -14.46
C THR A 692 -9.62 20.79 -15.61
N LEU A 693 -9.99 21.46 -16.70
CA LEU A 693 -9.15 21.69 -17.86
C LEU A 693 -8.71 23.15 -17.86
N THR A 694 -7.40 23.41 -17.88
CA THR A 694 -6.87 24.77 -17.93
C THR A 694 -5.97 24.93 -19.15
N LYS A 695 -6.32 25.82 -20.07
CA LYS A 695 -5.50 26.21 -21.23
C LYS A 695 -4.65 27.40 -20.84
N TYR A 696 -3.35 27.36 -21.11
CA TYR A 696 -2.44 28.42 -20.65
C TYR A 696 -1.14 28.50 -21.48
N THR A 697 -0.48 29.66 -21.42
CA THR A 697 0.88 29.87 -21.96
C THR A 697 1.88 30.10 -20.81
N GLU A 698 3.15 29.75 -21.04
CA GLU A 698 4.26 29.98 -20.10
C GLU A 698 5.31 30.88 -20.79
N GLU A 699 5.71 31.98 -20.14
CA GLU A 699 6.82 32.86 -20.54
C GLU A 699 7.97 32.84 -19.53
#